data_AF-A0A2E8UP87-F1
#
_entry.id   AF-A0A2E8UP87-F1
#
_cell.length_a   1.000
_cell.length_b   1.000
_cell.length_c   1.000
_cell.angle_alpha   90.00
_cell.angle_beta   90.00
_cell.angle_gamma   90.00
#
_symmetry.space_group_name_H-M   'P 1'
#
loop_
_entity.id
_entity.type
_entity.pdbx_description
1 polymer ?
#
loop_
_entity_poly.entity_id
_entity_poly.type
_entity_poly.pdbx_seq_one_letter_code
_entity_poly.pdbx_strand_id
1 'polypeptide(L)'
;MEMTRVHEAAASIRRVLCAFLLVGVSLSASGFVLIGLHGDGTAGPVTGRNRPNELQVQVGATTYGNNLSTVTGGGTVFGMGVPKDLRRFFRWNIPYLVYSFDASFVNYFGFEGMEAVHDAVEVLNDFFSPKDGSYNGVTALNLSRHGFAGNFNTAWVNTTAQNAQILDIKSMVLGMMVNHLGLGNPHRHAFTLTGGTQSAWQQQINFQVNLRNYDPYTLKETDIINGVQYAYRLIHDAQPAAAGSLPAAAVIDVEEFTADTSGNAWTSVAAIMDAFYGETRIYWTDQPTLFNFGVYYDKMNAMGGQYQPRHTLTLDDAGGLKYLYSTNTYAWEQMDGSVAQIYPAQFLPENQQDMRTLSPNWSGIPSALHFRNGTGKRLPVWPRGGALIPAFRYTLPIFGQPVIGAAGTLPANAWPQPNNAANFGPGTPWLRGGIDKIQFYHQPFDSLLGVNFVPTNFTWSFPFIWNSGYTVGGLTNMTPGSSAWLGQSQFKFYTMSVGRVVGQPDFIFVADDLGLAPDGVPIAYTRGTAAMVDNFDQNLGFWDQNLTGLDEVGPGVINPAAVPAAGAAPTSIAYTFTKLDKYFELIWSGEATVTGNQESYYTIWGHIKGPGPNDLVVFPRDATAWRIENDGIPDAAPPIITMISDNGGATPIEQNTYSRSEEVLSIIGIEMASVTSIEFLDGELVLQTISPADKYIQSNKQIDIPAGVITDAVEGNEIAVRVWNKVGVSEKAPQKFRVETGRPRVLSTTADGIVYDRAEVLTIHGFGFKSKTGNGELKYIRVDDSQGSAVYDSGISSGGASDGLPVEASFEVVDDTTAVLTINAVNSLADGSSRRIRVSRDVPAAVSDLNKHLSPGTNPVFAAITTKPVISTLNQLQSDGSTWEDVLTTGMYKRDRIIEINGTALNTLSTVEIVREDGTSFANPVFIQLPNPAVVVEDNGTRVRIGASAIPYPDADTNGTVRRALRLYNAAGKTDMNGSLLFAVNTQPKVTGMGGFANAGAFIREKLTGDDVAIHGSGLLAVGEIHIIKPSGADINATAGIPRIILPHPGVTVSDTRIFIDTQIAQFSNGPVSDSLVGDSERVFKLVSARDNATTPVVDRFTVGVPPVFTRVSSLTNSNHYRRDSDVMSVEGVGLGMVSSIEVVDMFGVIITGATSVTVNTGINVSSGTQLTIDANASGWAARVTPWIM
;
A
#
# COMPACT_ATOMS: atom_id res chain seq x y z
N MET A 1 -30.35 -29.97 -38.48
CA MET A 1 -29.03 -29.33 -38.30
C MET A 1 -29.14 -27.88 -37.78
N GLU A 2 -30.34 -27.28 -37.69
CA GLU A 2 -30.56 -25.99 -37.01
C GLU A 2 -30.97 -26.09 -35.53
N MET A 3 -31.60 -27.19 -35.09
CA MET A 3 -32.04 -27.34 -33.68
C MET A 3 -30.89 -27.60 -32.68
N THR A 4 -29.74 -28.10 -33.13
CA THR A 4 -28.58 -28.37 -32.25
C THR A 4 -27.82 -27.09 -31.89
N ARG A 5 -27.83 -26.06 -32.76
CA ARG A 5 -27.15 -24.78 -32.51
C ARG A 5 -27.87 -23.89 -31.48
N VAL A 6 -29.18 -24.05 -31.32
CA VAL A 6 -29.96 -23.28 -30.33
C VAL A 6 -29.71 -23.80 -28.91
N HIS A 7 -29.46 -25.10 -28.75
CA HIS A 7 -29.13 -25.68 -27.44
C HIS A 7 -27.69 -25.37 -26.98
N GLU A 8 -26.73 -25.27 -27.90
CA GLU A 8 -25.36 -24.82 -27.56
C GLU A 8 -25.31 -23.31 -27.24
N ALA A 9 -26.10 -22.48 -27.93
CA ALA A 9 -26.21 -21.05 -27.61
C ALA A 9 -26.86 -20.80 -26.24
N ALA A 10 -27.90 -21.56 -25.88
CA ALA A 10 -28.56 -21.46 -24.57
C ALA A 10 -27.69 -22.00 -23.41
N ALA A 11 -26.88 -23.03 -23.66
CA ALA A 11 -25.92 -23.56 -22.69
C ALA A 11 -24.70 -22.63 -22.52
N SER A 12 -24.25 -21.97 -23.59
CA SER A 12 -23.22 -20.93 -23.54
C SER A 12 -23.73 -19.70 -22.79
N ILE A 13 -24.96 -19.24 -23.05
CA ILE A 13 -25.58 -18.12 -22.32
C ILE A 13 -25.78 -18.46 -20.85
N ARG A 14 -26.18 -19.69 -20.47
CA ARG A 14 -26.26 -20.09 -19.06
C ARG A 14 -24.90 -20.24 -18.38
N ARG A 15 -23.86 -20.67 -19.10
CA ARG A 15 -22.48 -20.72 -18.56
C ARG A 15 -21.85 -19.34 -18.45
N VAL A 16 -22.17 -18.41 -19.35
CA VAL A 16 -21.78 -16.99 -19.26
C VAL A 16 -22.57 -16.30 -18.16
N LEU A 17 -23.87 -16.59 -17.99
CA LEU A 17 -24.67 -16.04 -16.89
C LEU A 17 -24.24 -16.59 -15.52
N CYS A 18 -23.87 -17.87 -15.43
CA CYS A 18 -23.28 -18.44 -14.21
C CYS A 18 -21.84 -17.98 -13.95
N ALA A 19 -21.04 -17.70 -14.98
CA ALA A 19 -19.73 -17.08 -14.82
C ALA A 19 -19.84 -15.60 -14.40
N PHE A 20 -20.84 -14.86 -14.91
CA PHE A 20 -21.15 -13.52 -14.43
C PHE A 20 -21.78 -13.49 -13.03
N LEU A 21 -22.49 -14.56 -12.61
CA LEU A 21 -22.99 -14.69 -11.24
C LEU A 21 -21.93 -15.20 -10.25
N LEU A 22 -20.92 -15.96 -10.69
CA LEU A 22 -19.80 -16.41 -9.84
C LEU A 22 -18.65 -15.40 -9.77
N VAL A 23 -18.57 -14.45 -10.69
CA VAL A 23 -17.76 -13.21 -10.56
C VAL A 23 -18.67 -12.08 -10.05
N GLY A 24 -19.52 -12.41 -9.07
CA GLY A 24 -19.86 -11.42 -8.07
C GLY A 24 -18.57 -11.13 -7.32
N VAL A 25 -17.78 -10.17 -7.79
CA VAL A 25 -16.97 -9.37 -6.87
C VAL A 25 -18.01 -8.93 -5.85
N SER A 26 -17.95 -9.48 -4.63
CA SER A 26 -18.59 -8.82 -3.52
C SER A 26 -17.97 -7.43 -3.54
N LEU A 27 -18.70 -6.46 -4.09
CA LEU A 27 -18.39 -5.06 -3.87
C LEU A 27 -18.45 -4.95 -2.37
N SER A 28 -17.26 -4.98 -1.75
CA SER A 28 -17.13 -4.85 -0.32
C SER A 28 -17.93 -3.62 0.03
N ALA A 29 -18.93 -3.78 0.90
CA ALA A 29 -19.58 -2.63 1.50
C ALA A 29 -18.45 -1.74 2.02
N SER A 30 -18.48 -0.47 1.72
CA SER A 30 -17.51 0.56 2.12
C SER A 30 -18.37 1.69 2.67
N GLY A 31 -17.94 2.62 3.53
CA GLY A 31 -18.90 3.49 4.19
C GLY A 31 -18.43 4.91 4.49
N PHE A 32 -19.39 5.83 4.55
CA PHE A 32 -19.18 7.22 4.95
C PHE A 32 -19.94 7.57 6.24
N VAL A 33 -19.41 8.56 6.97
CA VAL A 33 -20.05 9.14 8.16
C VAL A 33 -20.59 10.54 7.85
N LEU A 34 -21.78 10.85 8.39
CA LEU A 34 -22.44 12.14 8.30
C LEU A 34 -22.24 12.92 9.60
N ILE A 35 -22.12 14.26 9.52
CA ILE A 35 -21.95 15.11 10.70
C ILE A 35 -22.97 16.26 10.75
N GLY A 36 -23.20 16.79 11.96
CA GLY A 36 -24.10 17.93 12.17
C GLY A 36 -24.25 18.37 13.62
N LEU A 37 -25.06 19.40 13.88
CA LEU A 37 -25.20 20.08 15.18
C LEU A 37 -25.42 19.12 16.37
N HIS A 38 -24.80 19.39 17.53
CA HIS A 38 -25.09 18.69 18.78
C HIS A 38 -26.40 19.16 19.44
N GLY A 39 -27.09 18.29 20.20
CA GLY A 39 -28.42 18.53 20.80
C GLY A 39 -28.53 19.52 21.94
N ASP A 40 -27.53 20.36 22.18
CA ASP A 40 -27.54 21.40 23.22
C ASP A 40 -27.77 22.83 22.68
N GLY A 41 -28.09 22.98 21.39
CA GLY A 41 -28.26 24.27 20.69
C GLY A 41 -29.37 25.22 21.16
N THR A 42 -30.01 25.02 22.31
CA THR A 42 -30.88 26.05 22.93
C THR A 42 -30.38 26.42 24.33
N ALA A 43 -29.89 27.65 24.46
CA ALA A 43 -29.52 28.29 25.71
C ALA A 43 -30.74 28.37 26.67
N GLY A 44 -30.90 27.37 27.53
CA GLY A 44 -31.88 27.34 28.60
C GLY A 44 -31.46 26.38 29.72
N PRO A 45 -31.70 26.68 31.00
CA PRO A 45 -31.20 25.87 32.11
C PRO A 45 -31.84 24.48 32.11
N VAL A 46 -31.01 23.46 32.20
CA VAL A 46 -31.38 22.04 32.20
C VAL A 46 -32.20 21.70 33.45
N THR A 47 -33.43 21.21 33.26
CA THR A 47 -34.16 20.45 34.29
C THR A 47 -34.56 19.09 33.72
N GLY A 48 -34.20 18.03 34.45
CA GLY A 48 -34.11 16.63 34.04
C GLY A 48 -35.19 16.09 33.09
N ARG A 49 -34.74 15.61 31.93
CA ARG A 49 -35.34 14.53 31.12
C ARG A 49 -34.26 14.01 30.14
N ASN A 50 -34.01 12.69 30.15
CA ASN A 50 -32.89 11.97 29.51
C ASN A 50 -32.89 12.05 27.96
N ARG A 51 -32.30 13.09 27.35
CA ARG A 51 -32.19 13.23 25.88
C ARG A 51 -31.43 12.03 25.26
N PRO A 52 -31.66 11.64 23.99
CA PRO A 52 -30.94 10.54 23.36
C PRO A 52 -29.55 11.09 23.07
N ASN A 53 -28.63 10.79 23.99
CA ASN A 53 -27.32 11.37 23.99
C ASN A 53 -26.48 10.78 22.84
N GLU A 54 -26.41 11.51 21.74
CA GLU A 54 -25.66 11.12 20.54
C GLU A 54 -24.14 10.99 20.79
N LEU A 55 -23.63 11.50 21.93
CA LEU A 55 -22.24 11.37 22.39
C LEU A 55 -22.03 11.31 23.93
N GLN A 56 -23.09 11.20 24.74
CA GLN A 56 -22.96 11.20 26.22
C GLN A 56 -23.57 9.94 26.85
N VAL A 57 -22.77 9.13 27.52
CA VAL A 57 -23.26 7.98 28.28
C VAL A 57 -23.64 8.45 29.69
N GLN A 58 -24.94 8.55 29.98
CA GLN A 58 -25.40 8.78 31.35
C GLN A 58 -25.53 7.46 32.11
N VAL A 59 -24.78 7.30 33.21
CA VAL A 59 -24.82 6.11 34.08
C VAL A 59 -25.12 6.58 35.51
N GLY A 60 -26.36 6.35 35.96
CA GLY A 60 -26.82 6.87 37.25
C GLY A 60 -26.90 8.41 37.26
N ALA A 61 -26.24 9.07 38.22
CA ALA A 61 -26.14 10.53 38.30
C ALA A 61 -24.90 11.09 37.57
N THR A 62 -24.01 10.21 37.09
CA THR A 62 -22.76 10.60 36.43
C THR A 62 -22.95 10.56 34.92
N THR A 63 -22.66 11.68 34.26
CA THR A 63 -22.68 11.76 32.79
C THR A 63 -21.24 11.62 32.30
N TYR A 64 -20.96 10.52 31.60
CA TYR A 64 -19.70 10.32 30.91
C TYR A 64 -19.85 10.85 29.50
N GLY A 65 -19.26 12.00 29.19
CA GLY A 65 -19.21 12.50 27.84
C GLY A 65 -18.08 11.86 27.07
N ASN A 66 -18.34 11.48 25.81
CA ASN A 66 -17.28 11.57 24.82
C ASN A 66 -16.88 13.05 24.77
N ASN A 67 -15.61 13.39 24.91
CA ASN A 67 -15.11 14.67 25.41
C ASN A 67 -15.44 15.87 24.47
N LEU A 68 -16.71 16.30 24.44
CA LEU A 68 -17.21 17.37 23.59
C LEU A 68 -17.89 18.52 24.35
N SER A 69 -18.07 18.41 25.67
CA SER A 69 -18.72 19.47 26.45
C SER A 69 -18.44 19.22 27.93
N THR A 70 -17.52 19.91 28.58
CA THR A 70 -17.63 21.30 29.05
C THR A 70 -16.38 21.56 29.91
N VAL A 71 -16.00 22.83 30.08
CA VAL A 71 -15.07 23.40 31.09
C VAL A 71 -13.78 24.00 30.50
N THR A 72 -13.85 25.34 30.38
CA THR A 72 -12.78 26.34 30.22
C THR A 72 -12.28 26.60 28.79
N GLY A 73 -12.80 27.68 28.20
CA GLY A 73 -12.16 28.53 27.19
C GLY A 73 -11.15 27.88 26.24
N GLY A 74 -11.67 27.22 25.20
CA GLY A 74 -10.94 26.67 24.06
C GLY A 74 -11.97 26.00 23.15
N GLY A 75 -11.85 26.17 21.83
CA GLY A 75 -12.88 25.88 20.82
C GLY A 75 -13.58 24.52 20.97
N THR A 76 -14.85 24.48 20.57
CA THR A 76 -15.60 23.23 20.37
C THR A 76 -14.82 22.34 19.39
N VAL A 77 -14.30 21.22 19.91
CA VAL A 77 -13.31 20.31 19.31
C VAL A 77 -13.69 19.80 17.90
N PHE A 78 -14.93 19.96 17.44
CA PHE A 78 -15.32 19.73 16.04
C PHE A 78 -16.25 20.84 15.58
N GLY A 79 -15.73 21.94 15.02
CA GLY A 79 -16.52 23.10 14.55
C GLY A 79 -17.70 22.84 13.59
N MET A 80 -17.99 21.57 13.28
CA MET A 80 -19.09 21.07 12.44
C MET A 80 -20.03 20.06 13.12
N GLY A 81 -19.84 19.79 14.41
CA GLY A 81 -20.74 18.96 15.21
C GLY A 81 -20.35 17.48 15.28
N VAL A 82 -21.36 16.60 15.39
CA VAL A 82 -21.26 15.20 15.85
C VAL A 82 -21.78 14.23 14.79
N PRO A 83 -21.40 12.95 14.83
CA PRO A 83 -21.89 11.93 13.88
C PRO A 83 -23.41 11.82 13.90
N LYS A 84 -24.03 11.65 12.72
CA LYS A 84 -25.49 11.63 12.52
C LYS A 84 -25.98 10.36 11.87
N ASP A 85 -27.23 10.01 12.20
CA ASP A 85 -27.95 8.98 11.45
C ASP A 85 -28.15 9.37 9.98
N LEU A 86 -28.28 8.37 9.11
CA LEU A 86 -28.45 8.54 7.66
C LEU A 86 -29.49 9.58 7.26
N ARG A 87 -30.57 9.78 8.03
CA ARG A 87 -31.64 10.75 7.73
C ARG A 87 -31.61 12.02 8.58
N ARG A 88 -30.60 12.18 9.43
CA ARG A 88 -30.39 13.33 10.33
C ARG A 88 -29.20 14.19 9.91
N PHE A 89 -28.83 14.11 8.64
CA PHE A 89 -27.70 14.83 8.07
C PHE A 89 -27.87 16.34 8.06
N PHE A 90 -26.75 17.03 7.88
CA PHE A 90 -26.71 18.47 7.58
C PHE A 90 -26.00 18.67 6.24
N ARG A 91 -26.54 19.53 5.38
CA ARG A 91 -25.95 19.83 4.06
C ARG A 91 -26.15 21.27 3.65
N TRP A 92 -25.35 21.72 2.68
CA TRP A 92 -25.59 23.00 2.02
C TRP A 92 -26.78 22.90 1.07
N ASN A 93 -27.60 23.94 1.04
CA ASN A 93 -28.76 24.01 0.16
C ASN A 93 -28.71 25.20 -0.83
N ILE A 94 -27.51 25.83 -0.92
CA ILE A 94 -27.11 26.91 -1.81
C ILE A 94 -26.06 26.36 -2.79
N PRO A 95 -26.27 26.45 -4.11
CA PRO A 95 -25.37 25.85 -5.11
C PRO A 95 -24.12 26.66 -5.43
N TYR A 96 -24.05 27.92 -5.02
CA TYR A 96 -22.96 28.83 -5.36
C TYR A 96 -22.35 29.43 -4.10
N LEU A 97 -21.07 29.13 -3.88
CA LEU A 97 -20.30 29.55 -2.72
C LEU A 97 -19.09 30.36 -3.19
N VAL A 98 -18.68 31.35 -2.41
CA VAL A 98 -17.56 32.24 -2.76
C VAL A 98 -16.41 32.07 -1.79
N TYR A 99 -15.18 32.02 -2.29
CA TYR A 99 -13.98 32.02 -1.46
C TYR A 99 -12.99 33.10 -1.89
N SER A 100 -12.16 33.53 -0.94
CA SER A 100 -11.14 34.56 -1.12
C SER A 100 -9.98 34.39 -0.15
N PHE A 101 -8.89 35.12 -0.36
CA PHE A 101 -7.67 35.07 0.47
C PHE A 101 -7.47 36.38 1.22
N ASP A 102 -7.12 36.32 2.50
CA ASP A 102 -6.70 37.50 3.25
C ASP A 102 -5.25 37.89 2.92
N ALA A 103 -4.89 39.17 3.10
CA ALA A 103 -3.54 39.66 2.90
C ALA A 103 -2.49 38.89 3.72
N SER A 104 -2.83 38.43 4.92
CA SER A 104 -1.93 37.60 5.72
C SER A 104 -1.55 36.29 5.00
N PHE A 105 -2.53 35.61 4.39
CA PHE A 105 -2.32 34.38 3.64
C PHE A 105 -1.47 34.64 2.40
N VAL A 106 -1.83 35.67 1.64
CA VAL A 106 -1.09 36.04 0.42
C VAL A 106 0.36 36.39 0.77
N ASN A 107 0.61 37.19 1.80
CA ASN A 107 1.96 37.58 2.23
C ASN A 107 2.85 36.41 2.67
N TYR A 108 2.27 35.37 3.27
CA TYR A 108 3.02 34.21 3.75
C TYR A 108 3.22 33.15 2.65
N PHE A 109 2.13 32.74 1.99
CA PHE A 109 2.14 31.62 1.04
C PHE A 109 2.32 32.06 -0.43
N GLY A 110 2.03 33.31 -0.78
CA GLY A 110 2.17 33.82 -2.14
C GLY A 110 1.20 33.20 -3.15
N PHE A 111 1.46 33.46 -4.43
CA PHE A 111 0.64 32.98 -5.54
C PHE A 111 0.63 31.45 -5.65
N GLU A 112 1.73 30.78 -5.36
CA GLU A 112 1.81 29.31 -5.37
C GLU A 112 1.01 28.68 -4.24
N GLY A 113 0.86 29.38 -3.10
CA GLY A 113 -0.07 29.00 -2.04
C GLY A 113 -1.52 29.13 -2.48
N MET A 114 -1.86 30.23 -3.17
CA MET A 114 -3.18 30.42 -3.76
C MET A 114 -3.49 29.35 -4.81
N GLU A 115 -2.49 28.99 -5.64
CA GLU A 115 -2.57 27.89 -6.62
C GLU A 115 -2.91 26.57 -5.92
N ALA A 116 -2.25 26.25 -4.81
CA ALA A 116 -2.54 25.03 -4.05
C ALA A 116 -3.98 24.98 -3.51
N VAL A 117 -4.51 26.11 -3.05
CA VAL A 117 -5.93 26.23 -2.65
C VAL A 117 -6.85 26.10 -3.86
N HIS A 118 -6.51 26.72 -4.99
CA HIS A 118 -7.26 26.58 -6.23
C HIS A 118 -7.33 25.13 -6.70
N ASP A 119 -6.24 24.37 -6.61
CA ASP A 119 -6.22 22.95 -6.94
C ASP A 119 -7.15 22.14 -6.03
N ALA A 120 -7.18 22.43 -4.73
CA ALA A 120 -8.10 21.77 -3.80
C ALA A 120 -9.57 22.09 -4.12
N VAL A 121 -9.89 23.35 -4.42
CA VAL A 121 -11.24 23.77 -4.82
C VAL A 121 -11.63 23.18 -6.18
N GLU A 122 -10.69 23.08 -7.12
CA GLU A 122 -10.90 22.48 -8.43
C GLU A 122 -11.31 21.01 -8.31
N VAL A 123 -10.71 20.25 -7.40
CA VAL A 123 -11.14 18.87 -7.11
C VAL A 123 -12.63 18.82 -6.74
N LEU A 124 -13.13 19.72 -5.90
CA LEU A 124 -14.55 19.73 -5.53
C LEU A 124 -15.46 20.23 -6.67
N ASN A 125 -15.03 21.26 -7.40
CA ASN A 125 -15.79 21.76 -8.54
C ASN A 125 -15.93 20.70 -9.65
N ASP A 126 -14.86 19.94 -9.93
CA ASP A 126 -14.87 18.82 -10.88
C ASP A 126 -15.77 17.67 -10.39
N PHE A 127 -15.80 17.38 -9.08
CA PHE A 127 -16.73 16.38 -8.54
C PHE A 127 -18.20 16.69 -8.84
N PHE A 128 -18.64 17.92 -8.63
CA PHE A 128 -20.05 18.29 -8.86
C PHE A 128 -20.38 18.57 -10.33
N SER A 129 -19.40 19.09 -11.09
CA SER A 129 -19.53 19.43 -12.51
C SER A 129 -18.25 19.06 -13.26
N PRO A 130 -18.10 17.79 -13.67
CA PRO A 130 -16.83 17.29 -14.17
C PRO A 130 -16.46 17.92 -15.52
N LYS A 131 -15.20 18.35 -15.66
CA LYS A 131 -14.67 19.02 -16.85
C LYS A 131 -14.74 18.13 -18.09
N ASP A 132 -14.67 16.82 -17.90
CA ASP A 132 -14.78 15.82 -18.97
C ASP A 132 -16.23 15.58 -19.46
N GLY A 133 -17.23 16.16 -18.78
CA GLY A 133 -18.64 15.99 -19.10
C GLY A 133 -19.20 14.58 -18.89
N SER A 134 -18.51 13.72 -18.14
CA SER A 134 -18.90 12.31 -17.96
C SER A 134 -20.21 12.11 -17.19
N TYR A 135 -20.61 13.05 -16.34
CA TYR A 135 -21.95 13.16 -15.77
C TYR A 135 -22.34 14.61 -15.51
N ASN A 136 -23.63 14.82 -15.23
CA ASN A 136 -24.22 16.13 -15.01
C ASN A 136 -24.88 16.19 -13.63
N GLY A 137 -24.12 16.62 -12.63
CA GLY A 137 -24.55 16.59 -11.22
C GLY A 137 -24.44 15.21 -10.57
N VAL A 138 -24.39 15.19 -9.24
CA VAL A 138 -24.15 13.98 -8.44
C VAL A 138 -25.33 12.99 -8.49
N THR A 139 -26.52 13.43 -8.88
CA THR A 139 -27.65 12.53 -9.12
C THR A 139 -27.38 11.61 -10.30
N ALA A 140 -26.70 12.11 -11.35
CA ALA A 140 -26.31 11.33 -12.52
C ALA A 140 -25.00 10.55 -12.32
N LEU A 141 -24.26 10.81 -11.24
CA LEU A 141 -23.03 10.09 -10.90
C LEU A 141 -23.34 8.61 -10.61
N ASN A 142 -22.69 7.71 -11.35
CA ASN A 142 -22.67 6.28 -11.07
C ASN A 142 -21.28 5.91 -10.56
N LEU A 143 -21.16 5.63 -9.25
CA LEU A 143 -19.87 5.36 -8.59
C LEU A 143 -19.07 4.25 -9.28
N SER A 144 -19.74 3.22 -9.81
CA SER A 144 -19.07 2.11 -10.49
C SER A 144 -18.59 2.49 -11.89
N ARG A 145 -19.47 3.08 -12.72
CA ARG A 145 -19.12 3.45 -14.10
C ARG A 145 -18.12 4.62 -14.14
N HIS A 146 -18.23 5.51 -13.18
CA HIS A 146 -17.47 6.75 -13.12
C HIS A 146 -16.24 6.60 -12.23
N GLY A 147 -15.59 5.44 -12.19
CA GLY A 147 -14.23 5.29 -11.65
C GLY A 147 -14.03 5.60 -10.16
N PHE A 148 -15.09 5.51 -9.35
CA PHE A 148 -14.97 5.48 -7.90
C PHE A 148 -14.96 4.05 -7.36
N ALA A 149 -15.50 3.07 -8.09
CA ALA A 149 -15.39 1.66 -7.71
C ALA A 149 -13.93 1.20 -7.78
N GLY A 150 -13.35 0.93 -6.61
CA GLY A 150 -11.93 0.57 -6.46
C GLY A 150 -11.04 1.74 -6.04
N ASN A 151 -11.54 2.98 -6.05
CA ASN A 151 -10.80 4.16 -5.61
C ASN A 151 -10.78 4.30 -4.08
N PHE A 152 -10.10 3.36 -3.43
CA PHE A 152 -10.04 3.25 -1.97
C PHE A 152 -8.91 4.07 -1.35
N ASN A 153 -7.85 4.35 -2.11
CA ASN A 153 -6.73 5.17 -1.64
C ASN A 153 -6.26 6.13 -2.74
N THR A 154 -6.17 7.42 -2.39
CA THR A 154 -5.68 8.51 -3.24
C THR A 154 -4.48 9.24 -2.62
N ALA A 155 -3.97 8.73 -1.50
CA ALA A 155 -2.80 9.28 -0.81
C ALA A 155 -1.49 8.80 -1.44
N TRP A 156 -0.51 9.69 -1.43
CA TRP A 156 0.83 9.48 -1.96
C TRP A 156 1.87 10.05 -1.03
N VAL A 157 3.10 9.58 -1.17
CA VAL A 157 4.25 10.07 -0.39
C VAL A 157 5.26 10.71 -1.33
N ASN A 158 5.66 11.94 -1.01
CA ASN A 158 6.86 12.56 -1.53
C ASN A 158 7.95 12.45 -0.46
N THR A 159 8.95 11.59 -0.71
CA THR A 159 10.01 11.30 0.26
C THR A 159 10.85 12.54 0.62
N THR A 160 11.00 13.49 -0.30
CA THR A 160 11.73 14.74 -0.04
C THR A 160 10.96 15.60 0.96
N ALA A 161 9.66 15.77 0.74
CA ALA A 161 8.77 16.48 1.64
C ALA A 161 8.66 15.79 3.01
N GLN A 162 8.64 14.44 3.01
CA GLN A 162 8.58 13.64 4.23
C GLN A 162 9.84 13.82 5.09
N ASN A 163 11.02 13.74 4.47
CA ASN A 163 12.30 13.95 5.16
C ASN A 163 12.44 15.38 5.68
N ALA A 164 11.85 16.35 4.98
CA ALA A 164 11.82 17.75 5.37
C ALA A 164 10.66 18.12 6.33
N GLN A 165 9.85 17.15 6.75
CA GLN A 165 8.70 17.34 7.64
C GLN A 165 7.69 18.40 7.14
N ILE A 166 7.33 18.33 5.85
CA ILE A 166 6.43 19.29 5.20
C ILE A 166 5.01 18.72 5.06
N LEU A 167 3.99 19.49 5.44
CA LEU A 167 2.57 19.24 5.23
C LEU A 167 2.08 19.89 3.93
N ASP A 168 1.24 19.17 3.19
CA ASP A 168 0.65 19.67 1.94
C ASP A 168 -0.61 20.52 2.19
N ILE A 169 -0.57 21.78 1.76
CA ILE A 169 -1.67 22.74 1.94
C ILE A 169 -2.90 22.38 1.09
N LYS A 170 -2.73 21.84 -0.12
CA LYS A 170 -3.82 21.43 -1.02
C LYS A 170 -4.69 20.35 -0.34
N SER A 171 -4.03 19.31 0.17
CA SER A 171 -4.70 18.19 0.84
C SER A 171 -5.42 18.63 2.11
N MET A 172 -4.78 19.50 2.91
CA MET A 172 -5.40 20.05 4.13
C MET A 172 -6.68 20.83 3.81
N VAL A 173 -6.63 21.73 2.82
CA VAL A 173 -7.81 22.50 2.38
C VAL A 173 -8.91 21.58 1.86
N LEU A 174 -8.56 20.58 1.06
CA LEU A 174 -9.52 19.61 0.55
C LEU A 174 -10.26 18.90 1.70
N GLY A 175 -9.54 18.45 2.72
CA GLY A 175 -10.12 17.83 3.92
C GLY A 175 -11.04 18.78 4.71
N MET A 176 -10.62 20.05 4.90
CA MET A 176 -11.44 21.08 5.56
C MET A 176 -12.77 21.32 4.84
N MET A 177 -12.73 21.38 3.50
CA MET A 177 -13.89 21.63 2.67
C MET A 177 -14.82 20.42 2.56
N VAL A 178 -14.29 19.20 2.42
CA VAL A 178 -15.10 17.96 2.42
C VAL A 178 -15.87 17.83 3.73
N ASN A 179 -15.22 18.16 4.85
CA ASN A 179 -15.91 18.25 6.14
C ASN A 179 -17.04 19.28 6.06
N HIS A 180 -16.75 20.51 5.61
CA HIS A 180 -17.75 21.59 5.45
C HIS A 180 -18.94 21.24 4.55
N LEU A 181 -18.80 20.24 3.68
CA LEU A 181 -19.89 19.72 2.87
C LEU A 181 -20.81 18.73 3.60
N GLY A 182 -20.50 18.35 4.85
CA GLY A 182 -21.36 17.53 5.73
C GLY A 182 -20.87 16.11 6.01
N LEU A 183 -19.64 15.76 5.61
CA LEU A 183 -19.02 14.46 5.88
C LEU A 183 -18.09 14.51 7.09
N GLY A 184 -18.15 13.50 7.95
CA GLY A 184 -17.21 13.34 9.07
C GLY A 184 -16.12 12.32 8.76
N ASN A 185 -15.12 12.26 9.64
CA ASN A 185 -14.09 11.23 9.58
C ASN A 185 -14.70 9.84 9.86
N PRO A 186 -14.75 8.92 8.88
CA PRO A 186 -15.28 7.57 9.11
C PRO A 186 -14.36 6.73 10.00
N HIS A 187 -13.06 7.03 10.05
CA HIS A 187 -12.07 6.32 10.85
C HIS A 187 -12.07 6.70 12.33
N ARG A 188 -12.94 7.62 12.72
CA ARG A 188 -13.13 8.08 14.11
C ARG A 188 -14.56 7.89 14.63
N HIS A 189 -15.50 7.77 13.70
CA HIS A 189 -16.92 7.89 13.98
C HIS A 189 -17.74 6.79 13.36
N ALA A 190 -17.10 5.72 12.89
CA ALA A 190 -17.83 4.56 12.42
C ALA A 190 -18.59 3.90 13.55
N PHE A 191 -18.02 3.86 14.76
CA PHE A 191 -18.67 3.35 15.96
C PHE A 191 -18.90 4.48 16.96
N THR A 192 -20.10 4.56 17.52
CA THR A 192 -20.44 5.62 18.48
C THR A 192 -21.20 5.06 19.68
N LEU A 193 -20.81 5.50 20.87
CA LEU A 193 -21.52 5.21 22.12
C LEU A 193 -22.84 6.00 22.16
N THR A 194 -23.97 5.30 22.17
CA THR A 194 -25.31 5.91 22.19
C THR A 194 -26.04 5.79 23.52
N GLY A 195 -25.48 5.02 24.46
CA GLY A 195 -26.09 4.82 25.77
C GLY A 195 -25.32 3.84 26.64
N GLY A 196 -25.75 3.69 27.89
CA GLY A 196 -25.14 2.75 28.83
C GLY A 196 -26.04 2.45 30.01
N THR A 197 -25.96 1.23 30.52
CA THR A 197 -26.72 0.79 31.70
C THR A 197 -25.77 0.21 32.75
N GLN A 198 -25.96 0.59 34.01
CA GLN A 198 -25.17 0.05 35.11
C GLN A 198 -25.83 -1.20 35.70
N SER A 199 -25.01 -2.20 36.05
CA SER A 199 -25.45 -3.30 36.91
C SER A 199 -25.92 -2.80 38.28
N ALA A 200 -26.85 -3.53 38.91
CA ALA A 200 -27.47 -3.15 40.19
C ALA A 200 -26.47 -2.90 41.34
N TRP A 201 -25.28 -3.49 41.27
CA TRP A 201 -24.21 -3.35 42.26
C TRP A 201 -23.08 -2.42 41.83
N GLN A 202 -23.23 -1.68 40.72
CA GLN A 202 -22.25 -0.71 40.22
C GLN A 202 -20.85 -1.31 39.94
N GLN A 203 -20.81 -2.58 39.53
CA GLN A 203 -19.56 -3.31 39.23
C GLN A 203 -19.25 -3.41 37.73
N GLN A 204 -20.26 -3.18 36.89
CA GLN A 204 -20.19 -3.25 35.43
C GLN A 204 -21.09 -2.20 34.78
N ILE A 205 -20.62 -1.63 33.66
CA ILE A 205 -21.39 -0.80 32.72
C ILE A 205 -21.55 -1.60 31.42
N ASN A 206 -22.78 -1.72 30.93
CA ASN A 206 -23.08 -2.24 29.61
C ASN A 206 -23.30 -1.06 28.65
N PHE A 207 -22.33 -0.80 27.79
CA PHE A 207 -22.39 0.24 26.78
C PHE A 207 -23.21 -0.22 25.56
N GLN A 208 -23.98 0.70 24.99
CA GLN A 208 -24.67 0.55 23.72
C GLN A 208 -23.85 1.27 22.65
N VAL A 209 -23.44 0.53 21.61
CA VAL A 209 -22.63 1.02 20.50
C VAL A 209 -23.43 0.85 19.22
N ASN A 210 -23.55 1.92 18.43
CA ASN A 210 -24.18 1.89 17.12
C ASN A 210 -23.17 2.20 16.03
N LEU A 211 -23.40 1.65 14.82
CA LEU A 211 -22.66 2.04 13.64
C LEU A 211 -23.26 3.32 13.04
N ARG A 212 -22.41 4.32 12.76
CA ARG A 212 -22.79 5.58 12.10
C ARG A 212 -22.18 5.72 10.71
N ASN A 213 -21.67 4.62 10.17
CA ASN A 213 -21.04 4.51 8.88
C ASN A 213 -21.96 3.78 7.88
N TYR A 214 -22.19 4.36 6.71
CA TYR A 214 -23.22 3.88 5.76
C TYR A 214 -22.67 3.57 4.38
N ASP A 215 -23.11 2.46 3.80
CA ASP A 215 -22.66 2.03 2.49
C ASP A 215 -23.15 2.93 1.34
N PRO A 216 -22.27 3.52 0.49
CA PRO A 216 -22.65 4.33 -0.67
C PRO A 216 -23.68 3.70 -1.61
N TYR A 217 -23.73 2.37 -1.69
CA TYR A 217 -24.64 1.67 -2.59
C TYR A 217 -25.96 1.30 -1.92
N THR A 218 -25.90 0.62 -0.77
CA THR A 218 -27.10 0.10 -0.10
C THR A 218 -27.67 1.05 0.97
N LEU A 219 -26.88 2.02 1.41
CA LEU A 219 -27.15 2.94 2.52
C LEU A 219 -27.42 2.22 3.85
N LYS A 220 -26.96 0.97 3.98
CA LYS A 220 -27.01 0.22 5.23
C LYS A 220 -25.78 0.50 6.07
N GLU A 221 -25.91 0.36 7.37
CA GLU A 221 -24.79 0.44 8.30
C GLU A 221 -23.71 -0.60 7.96
N THR A 222 -22.44 -0.20 7.97
CA THR A 222 -21.30 -1.06 7.63
C THR A 222 -20.05 -0.70 8.44
N ASP A 223 -19.31 -1.71 8.88
CA ASP A 223 -18.03 -1.62 9.58
C ASP A 223 -16.82 -1.55 8.63
N ILE A 224 -17.06 -1.40 7.33
CA ILE A 224 -16.00 -1.38 6.32
C ILE A 224 -15.86 0.03 5.76
N ILE A 225 -14.63 0.52 5.68
CA ILE A 225 -14.26 1.85 5.18
C ILE A 225 -13.18 1.66 4.11
N ASN A 226 -13.40 2.22 2.93
CA ASN A 226 -12.57 2.08 1.74
C ASN A 226 -12.12 0.63 1.47
N GLY A 227 -13.06 -0.32 1.64
CA GLY A 227 -12.83 -1.75 1.45
C GLY A 227 -12.07 -2.48 2.57
N VAL A 228 -11.71 -1.79 3.67
CA VAL A 228 -11.05 -2.34 4.86
C VAL A 228 -12.03 -2.47 6.01
N GLN A 229 -12.06 -3.64 6.66
CA GLN A 229 -12.93 -3.85 7.82
C GLN A 229 -12.31 -3.27 9.09
N TYR A 230 -13.10 -2.54 9.86
CA TYR A 230 -12.73 -1.95 11.14
C TYR A 230 -13.49 -2.61 12.29
N ALA A 231 -12.81 -2.72 13.43
CA ALA A 231 -13.39 -3.06 14.72
C ALA A 231 -13.26 -1.87 15.65
N TYR A 232 -13.74 -2.00 16.88
CA TYR A 232 -13.72 -0.93 17.86
C TYR A 232 -13.27 -1.40 19.23
N ARG A 233 -12.66 -0.51 20.01
CA ARG A 233 -12.24 -0.76 21.39
C ARG A 233 -12.56 0.45 22.28
N LEU A 234 -12.78 0.19 23.56
CA LEU A 234 -13.08 1.24 24.53
C LEU A 234 -11.79 1.87 25.06
N ILE A 235 -11.68 3.19 24.98
CA ILE A 235 -10.59 3.99 25.54
C ILE A 235 -11.12 4.80 26.72
N HIS A 236 -10.37 4.80 27.83
CA HIS A 236 -10.72 5.56 29.02
C HIS A 236 -9.48 5.98 29.81
N ASP A 237 -9.58 7.05 30.59
CA ASP A 237 -8.53 7.58 31.46
C ASP A 237 -8.66 7.13 32.93
N ALA A 238 -9.58 6.20 33.20
CA ALA A 238 -9.85 5.69 34.53
C ALA A 238 -8.59 5.11 35.22
N GLN A 239 -8.35 5.51 36.47
CA GLN A 239 -7.26 4.95 37.28
C GLN A 239 -7.58 3.51 37.72
N PRO A 240 -6.59 2.60 37.84
CA PRO A 240 -6.83 1.23 38.29
C PRO A 240 -7.50 1.18 39.67
N ALA A 241 -8.68 0.56 39.76
CA ALA A 241 -9.43 0.41 41.01
C ALA A 241 -9.27 -0.99 41.63
N ALA A 242 -9.61 -1.12 42.92
CA ALA A 242 -9.67 -2.41 43.60
C ALA A 242 -10.75 -3.33 42.99
N ALA A 243 -10.51 -4.64 43.03
CA ALA A 243 -11.41 -5.64 42.48
C ALA A 243 -12.85 -5.48 43.03
N GLY A 244 -13.82 -5.36 42.12
CA GLY A 244 -15.24 -5.25 42.46
C GLY A 244 -15.81 -3.82 42.53
N SER A 245 -15.05 -2.80 42.12
CA SER A 245 -15.55 -1.41 41.97
C SER A 245 -15.20 -0.84 40.60
N LEU A 246 -16.14 -0.14 39.95
CA LEU A 246 -15.87 0.57 38.70
C LEU A 246 -14.98 1.79 38.97
N PRO A 247 -13.86 1.96 38.25
CA PRO A 247 -13.04 3.15 38.37
C PRO A 247 -13.76 4.37 37.79
N ALA A 248 -13.55 5.54 38.41
CA ALA A 248 -14.00 6.80 37.84
C ALA A 248 -13.12 7.19 36.64
N ALA A 249 -13.74 7.43 35.49
CA ALA A 249 -13.11 7.95 34.29
C ALA A 249 -13.65 9.37 34.00
N ALA A 250 -12.80 10.29 33.57
CA ALA A 250 -13.24 11.59 33.05
C ALA A 250 -13.45 11.54 31.53
N VAL A 251 -12.78 10.63 30.83
CA VAL A 251 -12.90 10.43 29.38
C VAL A 251 -13.25 8.96 29.11
N ILE A 252 -14.27 8.74 28.28
CA ILE A 252 -14.62 7.43 27.73
C ILE A 252 -15.00 7.61 26.25
N ASP A 253 -14.31 6.91 25.35
CA ASP A 253 -14.56 6.91 23.91
C ASP A 253 -14.42 5.50 23.33
N VAL A 254 -14.90 5.31 22.11
CA VAL A 254 -14.69 4.13 21.30
C VAL A 254 -13.77 4.50 20.14
N GLU A 255 -12.62 3.84 20.07
CA GLU A 255 -11.61 4.01 19.03
C GLU A 255 -11.74 2.88 18.01
N GLU A 256 -11.82 3.24 16.73
CA GLU A 256 -11.69 2.34 15.59
C GLU A 256 -10.28 1.75 15.53
N PHE A 257 -10.17 0.47 15.17
CA PHE A 257 -8.89 -0.14 14.83
C PHE A 257 -9.07 -1.21 13.77
N THR A 258 -8.01 -1.52 13.05
CA THR A 258 -7.99 -2.61 12.07
C THR A 258 -6.67 -3.37 12.15
N ALA A 259 -6.71 -4.68 11.86
CA ALA A 259 -5.51 -5.50 11.70
C ALA A 259 -5.05 -5.55 10.23
N ASP A 260 -5.79 -4.90 9.33
CA ASP A 260 -5.46 -4.81 7.92
C ASP A 260 -4.21 -3.93 7.74
N THR A 261 -3.22 -4.47 7.02
CA THR A 261 -1.95 -3.81 6.71
C THR A 261 -1.85 -3.40 5.24
N SER A 262 -2.96 -3.51 4.49
CA SER A 262 -3.06 -2.99 3.13
C SER A 262 -2.97 -1.47 3.14
N GLY A 263 -2.56 -0.91 2.00
CA GLY A 263 -2.50 0.54 1.82
C GLY A 263 -3.85 1.25 1.80
N ASN A 264 -4.98 0.55 2.00
CA ASN A 264 -6.32 1.16 1.96
C ASN A 264 -6.82 1.66 3.33
N ALA A 265 -6.15 1.28 4.42
CA ALA A 265 -6.53 1.71 5.76
C ALA A 265 -6.23 3.21 5.98
N TRP A 266 -7.14 3.92 6.65
CA TRP A 266 -6.99 5.32 7.10
C TRP A 266 -6.97 6.37 5.97
N THR A 267 -7.57 6.07 4.82
CA THR A 267 -7.39 6.78 3.54
C THR A 267 -8.48 7.80 3.18
N SER A 268 -9.50 8.01 4.02
CA SER A 268 -10.62 8.89 3.67
C SER A 268 -10.16 10.36 3.64
N VAL A 269 -10.59 11.12 2.63
CA VAL A 269 -10.29 12.55 2.54
C VAL A 269 -10.97 13.33 3.67
N ALA A 270 -12.17 12.90 4.09
CA ALA A 270 -12.85 13.49 5.24
C ALA A 270 -12.07 13.34 6.56
N ALA A 271 -11.13 12.37 6.62
CA ALA A 271 -10.30 12.10 7.80
C ALA A 271 -9.08 13.02 7.96
N ILE A 272 -8.69 13.77 6.91
CA ILE A 272 -7.50 14.64 6.93
C ILE A 272 -7.51 15.63 8.10
N MET A 273 -8.70 16.07 8.53
CA MET A 273 -8.88 17.03 9.62
C MET A 273 -8.47 16.53 11.00
N ASP A 274 -8.42 15.21 11.18
CA ASP A 274 -7.99 14.57 12.44
C ASP A 274 -6.51 14.14 12.38
N ALA A 275 -5.74 14.68 11.43
CA ALA A 275 -4.29 14.54 11.39
C ALA A 275 -3.61 15.35 12.49
N PHE A 276 -2.31 15.10 12.71
CA PHE A 276 -1.47 15.71 13.75
C PHE A 276 -1.79 17.20 14.04
N TYR A 277 -1.71 17.60 15.31
CA TYR A 277 -1.76 19.01 15.74
C TYR A 277 -3.09 19.76 15.47
N GLY A 278 -4.18 19.03 15.16
CA GLY A 278 -5.54 19.58 15.16
C GLY A 278 -6.11 19.79 16.58
N GLU A 279 -7.35 20.28 16.69
CA GLU A 279 -8.00 20.59 17.98
C GLU A 279 -8.35 19.33 18.82
N THR A 280 -8.06 18.12 18.36
CA THR A 280 -8.52 16.87 18.99
C THR A 280 -7.68 16.47 20.20
N ARG A 281 -8.22 16.67 21.40
CA ARG A 281 -7.64 16.33 22.72
C ARG A 281 -7.68 14.82 23.08
N ILE A 282 -7.44 13.91 22.14
CA ILE A 282 -7.57 12.46 22.40
C ILE A 282 -6.21 11.76 22.23
N TYR A 283 -5.85 10.97 23.24
CA TYR A 283 -4.73 10.03 23.22
C TYR A 283 -5.10 8.86 22.31
N TRP A 284 -4.79 8.97 21.02
CA TRP A 284 -4.91 7.85 20.08
C TRP A 284 -3.77 6.86 20.29
N THR A 285 -4.04 5.57 20.12
CA THR A 285 -2.92 4.63 19.93
C THR A 285 -2.54 4.49 18.46
N ASP A 286 -3.52 4.62 17.57
CA ASP A 286 -3.35 4.60 16.12
C ASP A 286 -3.95 5.89 15.54
N GLN A 287 -3.23 6.57 14.66
CA GLN A 287 -3.67 7.84 14.09
C GLN A 287 -4.89 7.63 13.15
N PRO A 288 -6.00 8.37 13.31
CA PRO A 288 -7.24 8.13 12.57
C PRO A 288 -7.24 8.68 11.13
N THR A 289 -6.06 8.75 10.50
CA THR A 289 -5.84 9.21 9.11
C THR A 289 -4.42 8.91 8.66
N LEU A 290 -4.23 8.65 7.37
CA LEU A 290 -2.92 8.48 6.73
C LEU A 290 -2.20 9.82 6.45
N PHE A 291 -2.92 10.95 6.53
CA PHE A 291 -2.32 12.26 6.26
C PHE A 291 -1.23 12.60 7.30
N ASN A 292 -0.02 12.86 6.82
CA ASN A 292 1.18 13.11 7.60
C ASN A 292 2.19 13.92 6.75
N PHE A 293 3.35 14.26 7.31
CA PHE A 293 4.45 14.88 6.60
C PHE A 293 4.83 14.12 5.32
N GLY A 294 4.92 14.86 4.22
CA GLY A 294 5.18 14.37 2.87
C GLY A 294 4.04 13.60 2.24
N VAL A 295 2.91 13.40 2.93
CA VAL A 295 1.72 12.75 2.39
C VAL A 295 0.82 13.79 1.74
N TYR A 296 0.40 13.52 0.51
CA TYR A 296 -0.54 14.38 -0.23
C TYR A 296 -1.58 13.53 -0.96
N TYR A 297 -2.73 14.12 -1.23
CA TYR A 297 -3.85 13.48 -1.88
C TYR A 297 -3.96 13.98 -3.32
N ASP A 298 -3.88 13.05 -4.27
CA ASP A 298 -3.97 13.38 -5.68
C ASP A 298 -4.61 12.29 -6.53
N LYS A 299 -5.10 12.68 -7.71
CA LYS A 299 -5.76 11.79 -8.66
C LYS A 299 -4.80 10.81 -9.35
N MET A 300 -3.48 11.03 -9.32
CA MET A 300 -2.49 10.30 -10.12
C MET A 300 -2.49 8.75 -9.95
N ASN A 301 -2.98 8.20 -8.83
CA ASN A 301 -3.12 6.75 -8.60
C ASN A 301 -4.55 6.27 -8.34
N ALA A 302 -5.57 7.13 -8.43
CA ALA A 302 -6.94 6.70 -8.18
C ALA A 302 -7.26 5.43 -9.00
N MET A 303 -7.52 4.30 -8.34
CA MET A 303 -7.69 3.03 -9.05
C MET A 303 -8.97 3.04 -9.89
N GLY A 304 -8.78 3.15 -11.21
CA GLY A 304 -9.59 2.49 -12.23
C GLY A 304 -11.07 2.87 -12.37
N GLY A 305 -11.35 4.02 -13.00
CA GLY A 305 -12.40 4.02 -14.02
C GLY A 305 -11.96 3.20 -15.23
N GLN A 306 -12.87 2.88 -16.15
CA GLN A 306 -12.59 2.01 -17.31
C GLN A 306 -11.39 2.47 -18.19
N TYR A 307 -10.87 3.69 -18.03
CA TYR A 307 -9.77 4.24 -18.86
C TYR A 307 -8.71 5.14 -18.18
N GLN A 308 -8.84 5.59 -16.92
CA GLN A 308 -7.81 6.37 -16.19
C GLN A 308 -8.22 6.62 -14.71
N PRO A 309 -7.27 6.98 -13.82
CA PRO A 309 -7.56 7.52 -12.50
C PRO A 309 -8.47 8.74 -12.57
N ARG A 310 -9.63 8.71 -11.90
CA ARG A 310 -10.63 9.77 -12.09
C ARG A 310 -10.46 10.95 -11.14
N HIS A 311 -10.39 10.68 -9.83
CA HIS A 311 -10.64 11.73 -8.83
C HIS A 311 -9.85 11.51 -7.54
N THR A 312 -9.56 12.61 -6.85
CA THR A 312 -8.87 12.62 -5.54
C THR A 312 -9.77 12.21 -4.36
N LEU A 313 -11.09 12.06 -4.58
CA LEU A 313 -12.01 11.65 -3.52
C LEU A 313 -12.11 10.13 -3.50
N THR A 314 -12.06 9.53 -2.31
CA THR A 314 -12.24 8.09 -2.17
C THR A 314 -13.69 7.69 -2.44
N LEU A 315 -13.95 6.39 -2.64
CA LEU A 315 -15.29 5.85 -2.88
C LEU A 315 -16.30 6.35 -1.83
N ASP A 316 -15.89 6.35 -0.56
CA ASP A 316 -16.75 6.70 0.56
C ASP A 316 -17.08 8.19 0.58
N ASP A 317 -16.07 9.05 0.39
CA ASP A 317 -16.27 10.50 0.30
C ASP A 317 -17.21 10.85 -0.86
N ALA A 318 -16.99 10.25 -2.04
CA ALA A 318 -17.83 10.43 -3.22
C ALA A 318 -19.26 9.90 -3.00
N GLY A 319 -19.39 8.76 -2.32
CA GLY A 319 -20.66 8.15 -1.96
C GLY A 319 -21.49 8.99 -1.01
N GLY A 320 -20.86 9.51 0.05
CA GLY A 320 -21.49 10.37 1.04
C GLY A 320 -21.96 11.69 0.44
N LEU A 321 -21.10 12.37 -0.34
CA LEU A 321 -21.49 13.60 -1.03
C LEU A 321 -22.61 13.34 -2.04
N LYS A 322 -22.58 12.21 -2.76
CA LYS A 322 -23.67 11.83 -3.65
C LYS A 322 -24.99 11.64 -2.88
N TYR A 323 -24.97 10.96 -1.74
CA TYR A 323 -26.16 10.79 -0.92
C TYR A 323 -26.71 12.14 -0.43
N LEU A 324 -25.85 13.00 0.12
CA LEU A 324 -26.21 14.31 0.62
C LEU A 324 -26.81 15.20 -0.47
N TYR A 325 -26.20 15.28 -1.64
CA TYR A 325 -26.53 16.30 -2.64
C TYR A 325 -27.43 15.80 -3.78
N SER A 326 -27.77 14.51 -3.83
CA SER A 326 -28.71 13.95 -4.81
C SER A 326 -30.09 14.59 -4.72
N THR A 327 -30.72 14.88 -5.87
CA THR A 327 -32.08 15.41 -5.94
C THR A 327 -33.14 14.45 -5.39
N ASN A 328 -32.77 13.18 -5.16
CA ASN A 328 -33.65 12.15 -4.61
C ASN A 328 -33.59 12.03 -3.08
N THR A 329 -32.69 12.77 -2.42
CA THR A 329 -32.58 12.78 -0.96
C THR A 329 -33.39 13.95 -0.41
N TYR A 330 -34.63 13.67 0.01
CA TYR A 330 -35.59 14.67 0.46
C TYR A 330 -35.48 14.96 1.96
N ALA A 331 -35.42 16.23 2.32
CA ALA A 331 -35.51 16.72 3.69
C ALA A 331 -36.32 18.02 3.74
N TRP A 332 -36.92 18.31 4.89
CA TRP A 332 -37.47 19.65 5.15
C TRP A 332 -36.32 20.61 5.43
N GLU A 333 -36.21 21.63 4.60
CA GLU A 333 -35.10 22.57 4.64
C GLU A 333 -35.58 23.99 4.44
N GLN A 334 -34.99 24.91 5.20
CA GLN A 334 -35.15 26.34 5.05
C GLN A 334 -33.94 26.93 4.31
N MET A 335 -34.14 27.95 3.47
CA MET A 335 -33.02 28.71 2.91
C MET A 335 -32.53 29.77 3.90
N ASP A 336 -31.24 30.06 3.84
CA ASP A 336 -30.64 31.16 4.59
C ASP A 336 -31.30 32.52 4.26
N GLY A 337 -31.29 33.43 5.23
CA GLY A 337 -31.85 34.78 5.09
C GLY A 337 -31.17 35.63 4.01
N SER A 338 -29.95 35.28 3.57
CA SER A 338 -29.28 35.94 2.44
C SER A 338 -29.88 35.60 1.06
N VAL A 339 -30.77 34.60 0.98
CA VAL A 339 -31.43 34.21 -0.25
C VAL A 339 -32.76 34.96 -0.42
N ALA A 340 -32.88 35.70 -1.52
CA ALA A 340 -34.08 36.42 -1.90
C ALA A 340 -34.83 35.74 -3.05
N GLN A 341 -36.15 35.87 -3.05
CA GLN A 341 -36.98 35.40 -4.16
C GLN A 341 -36.92 36.39 -5.32
N ILE A 342 -36.69 35.89 -6.52
CA ILE A 342 -36.71 36.68 -7.77
C ILE A 342 -38.06 36.51 -8.46
N TYR A 343 -38.46 35.26 -8.70
CA TYR A 343 -39.75 34.93 -9.31
C TYR A 343 -40.50 33.89 -8.45
N PRO A 344 -41.79 34.11 -8.09
CA PRO A 344 -42.57 33.17 -7.30
C PRO A 344 -42.87 31.87 -8.06
N ALA A 345 -43.15 30.80 -7.32
CA ALA A 345 -43.70 29.57 -7.89
C ALA A 345 -45.12 29.77 -8.42
N GLN A 346 -45.43 29.12 -9.55
CA GLN A 346 -46.77 29.10 -10.13
C GLN A 346 -47.57 27.91 -9.59
N PHE A 347 -48.61 28.18 -8.80
CA PHE A 347 -49.51 27.16 -8.23
C PHE A 347 -50.75 26.89 -9.10
N LEU A 348 -51.06 27.78 -10.05
CA LEU A 348 -52.21 27.65 -10.93
C LEU A 348 -51.82 26.93 -12.24
N PRO A 349 -52.73 26.16 -12.84
CA PRO A 349 -52.48 25.55 -14.14
C PRO A 349 -52.20 26.59 -15.23
N GLU A 350 -51.25 26.31 -16.11
CA GLU A 350 -50.78 27.26 -17.14
C GLU A 350 -51.68 27.31 -18.38
N ASN A 351 -52.50 26.29 -18.59
CA ASN A 351 -53.39 26.19 -19.73
C ASN A 351 -54.82 25.73 -19.33
N GLN A 352 -55.78 26.01 -20.21
CA GLN A 352 -57.20 25.71 -19.99
C GLN A 352 -57.48 24.19 -19.92
N GLN A 353 -56.61 23.36 -20.51
CA GLN A 353 -56.75 21.91 -20.50
C GLN A 353 -56.48 21.33 -19.11
N ASP A 354 -55.42 21.81 -18.44
CA ASP A 354 -55.05 21.39 -17.09
C ASP A 354 -56.08 21.83 -16.04
N MET A 355 -56.75 22.98 -16.26
CA MET A 355 -57.90 23.40 -15.46
C MET A 355 -59.14 22.51 -15.66
N ARG A 356 -59.38 22.00 -16.87
CA ARG A 356 -60.52 21.10 -17.16
C ARG A 356 -60.34 19.71 -16.55
N THR A 357 -59.10 19.26 -16.39
CA THR A 357 -58.78 18.00 -15.68
C THR A 357 -58.99 18.07 -14.17
N LEU A 358 -58.88 19.26 -13.55
CA LEU A 358 -59.10 19.43 -12.10
C LEU A 358 -60.59 19.42 -11.70
N SER A 359 -61.50 19.70 -12.64
CA SER A 359 -62.94 19.49 -12.45
C SER A 359 -63.63 19.33 -13.81
N PRO A 360 -63.99 18.09 -14.20
CA PRO A 360 -64.70 17.82 -15.45
C PRO A 360 -66.06 18.55 -15.56
N ASN A 361 -66.65 18.96 -14.43
CA ASN A 361 -67.94 19.65 -14.35
C ASN A 361 -67.85 21.18 -14.54
N TRP A 362 -66.65 21.74 -14.72
CA TRP A 362 -66.46 23.19 -14.94
C TRP A 362 -66.74 23.57 -16.40
N SER A 363 -67.97 23.38 -16.87
CA SER A 363 -68.42 23.63 -18.25
C SER A 363 -68.46 25.11 -18.67
N GLY A 364 -68.09 26.05 -17.79
CA GLY A 364 -68.34 27.49 -17.99
C GLY A 364 -67.12 28.38 -18.22
N ILE A 365 -65.91 27.86 -18.44
CA ILE A 365 -64.71 28.72 -18.62
C ILE A 365 -64.74 29.36 -20.02
N PRO A 366 -64.92 30.70 -20.17
CA PRO A 366 -64.88 31.36 -21.47
C PRO A 366 -63.51 31.14 -22.13
N SER A 367 -63.49 30.89 -23.44
CA SER A 367 -62.28 30.79 -24.28
C SER A 367 -61.41 32.07 -24.31
N ALA A 368 -61.84 33.14 -23.64
CA ALA A 368 -61.15 34.43 -23.55
C ALA A 368 -60.33 34.63 -22.25
N LEU A 369 -60.22 33.62 -21.37
CA LEU A 369 -59.31 33.66 -20.22
C LEU A 369 -57.88 33.32 -20.69
N HIS A 370 -57.11 34.34 -21.06
CA HIS A 370 -55.69 34.21 -21.37
C HIS A 370 -54.88 34.10 -20.08
N PHE A 371 -54.29 32.93 -19.83
CA PHE A 371 -53.31 32.71 -18.77
C PHE A 371 -51.93 33.25 -19.21
N ARG A 372 -51.15 33.75 -18.24
CA ARG A 372 -49.94 34.57 -18.47
C ARG A 372 -48.91 33.87 -19.36
N ASN A 373 -48.28 34.64 -20.26
CA ASN A 373 -46.89 34.43 -20.70
C ASN A 373 -45.94 35.18 -19.73
N GLY A 374 -44.74 34.65 -19.51
CA GLY A 374 -43.74 35.00 -18.49
C GLY A 374 -43.17 36.43 -18.47
N THR A 375 -43.83 37.43 -19.08
CA THR A 375 -43.34 38.83 -19.16
C THR A 375 -44.23 39.87 -18.47
N GLY A 376 -45.28 39.45 -17.75
CA GLY A 376 -45.88 40.27 -16.68
C GLY A 376 -46.66 41.54 -17.04
N LYS A 377 -47.16 41.76 -18.27
CA LYS A 377 -48.04 42.93 -18.57
C LYS A 377 -49.42 42.59 -19.16
N ARG A 378 -50.48 43.04 -18.44
CA ARG A 378 -51.91 43.42 -18.79
C ARG A 378 -52.80 42.41 -19.57
N LEU A 379 -54.14 42.22 -19.45
CA LEU A 379 -55.39 42.76 -18.80
C LEU A 379 -56.57 41.75 -19.16
N PRO A 380 -57.91 41.87 -18.82
CA PRO A 380 -58.70 42.98 -18.26
C PRO A 380 -59.68 42.65 -17.08
N VAL A 381 -60.22 43.73 -16.52
CA VAL A 381 -61.21 43.86 -15.43
C VAL A 381 -62.51 43.05 -15.65
N TRP A 382 -62.99 42.37 -14.61
CA TRP A 382 -64.37 41.83 -14.54
C TRP A 382 -65.31 42.83 -13.84
N PRO A 383 -66.58 42.99 -14.28
CA PRO A 383 -67.48 44.01 -13.75
C PRO A 383 -68.03 43.64 -12.37
N ARG A 384 -68.12 44.66 -11.51
CA ARG A 384 -68.77 44.64 -10.19
C ARG A 384 -70.26 44.36 -10.30
N GLY A 385 -70.77 43.36 -9.59
CA GLY A 385 -72.21 43.26 -9.28
C GLY A 385 -72.64 42.00 -8.53
N GLY A 386 -73.33 42.19 -7.40
CA GLY A 386 -74.33 41.25 -6.87
C GLY A 386 -73.88 40.31 -5.75
N ALA A 387 -74.49 40.46 -4.58
CA ALA A 387 -74.28 39.65 -3.38
C ALA A 387 -74.70 38.18 -3.56
N LEU A 388 -74.03 37.26 -2.83
CA LEU A 388 -74.29 35.81 -2.64
C LEU A 388 -73.48 34.78 -3.47
N ILE A 389 -72.17 35.00 -3.66
CA ILE A 389 -71.22 33.97 -4.15
C ILE A 389 -70.05 33.88 -3.14
N PRO A 390 -69.50 32.69 -2.80
CA PRO A 390 -68.39 32.56 -1.85
C PRO A 390 -67.24 33.48 -2.26
N ALA A 391 -66.82 34.35 -1.35
CA ALA A 391 -65.84 35.39 -1.63
C ALA A 391 -64.47 34.79 -2.00
N PHE A 392 -64.17 34.64 -3.29
CA PHE A 392 -62.79 34.59 -3.77
C PHE A 392 -62.17 35.97 -3.54
N ARG A 393 -61.33 36.08 -2.50
CA ARG A 393 -60.67 37.33 -2.14
C ARG A 393 -59.46 37.57 -3.06
N TYR A 394 -59.40 38.81 -3.53
CA TYR A 394 -58.39 39.56 -4.28
C TYR A 394 -56.95 39.04 -4.25
N THR A 395 -56.34 38.88 -5.43
CA THR A 395 -54.89 38.83 -5.64
C THR A 395 -54.32 40.24 -5.56
N LEU A 396 -53.34 40.50 -4.69
CA LEU A 396 -52.54 41.74 -4.78
C LEU A 396 -51.62 41.68 -6.02
N PRO A 397 -51.47 42.75 -6.82
CA PRO A 397 -50.77 42.69 -8.10
C PRO A 397 -49.25 42.50 -8.03
N ILE A 398 -48.64 42.58 -6.84
CA ILE A 398 -47.17 42.64 -6.70
C ILE A 398 -46.51 41.27 -6.43
N PHE A 399 -47.25 40.23 -5.99
CA PHE A 399 -46.66 38.94 -5.61
C PHE A 399 -47.30 37.66 -6.20
N GLY A 400 -48.29 37.75 -7.09
CA GLY A 400 -48.76 36.56 -7.84
C GLY A 400 -49.25 35.36 -7.01
N GLN A 401 -49.47 35.50 -5.70
CA GLN A 401 -49.93 34.43 -4.83
C GLN A 401 -51.44 34.20 -4.94
N PRO A 402 -51.92 32.95 -5.12
CA PRO A 402 -53.28 32.60 -4.75
C PRO A 402 -53.34 32.44 -3.23
N VAL A 403 -53.99 33.38 -2.53
CA VAL A 403 -54.38 33.17 -1.13
C VAL A 403 -55.51 32.14 -1.11
N ILE A 404 -55.20 30.87 -0.83
CA ILE A 404 -56.21 29.93 -0.33
C ILE A 404 -56.61 30.46 1.06
N GLY A 405 -57.89 30.78 1.22
CA GLY A 405 -58.39 31.55 2.36
C GLY A 405 -57.97 31.00 3.72
N ALA A 406 -57.49 31.89 4.60
CA ALA A 406 -57.50 31.63 6.03
C ALA A 406 -58.96 31.42 6.48
N ALA A 407 -59.31 30.17 6.76
CA ALA A 407 -60.46 29.88 7.60
C ALA A 407 -60.01 30.04 9.06
N GLY A 408 -60.77 30.81 9.84
CA GLY A 408 -60.70 30.70 11.29
C GLY A 408 -60.83 29.23 11.68
N THR A 409 -59.97 28.79 12.62
CA THR A 409 -60.07 27.50 13.31
C THR A 409 -60.49 26.34 12.39
N LEU A 410 -59.64 26.01 11.41
CA LEU A 410 -59.68 24.67 10.83
C LEU A 410 -59.45 23.64 11.96
N PRO A 411 -60.09 22.45 11.91
CA PRO A 411 -59.77 21.38 12.83
C PRO A 411 -58.26 21.12 12.79
N ALA A 412 -57.68 20.78 13.94
CA ALA A 412 -56.24 20.70 14.20
C ALA A 412 -55.44 19.72 13.30
N ASN A 413 -56.01 19.18 12.22
CA ASN A 413 -55.51 18.04 11.43
C ASN A 413 -55.03 18.34 10.00
N ALA A 414 -54.93 19.60 9.58
CA ALA A 414 -54.46 19.95 8.23
C ALA A 414 -52.99 20.40 8.25
N TRP A 415 -52.06 19.45 8.31
CA TRP A 415 -50.63 19.72 8.14
C TRP A 415 -50.25 19.83 6.65
N PRO A 416 -49.37 20.76 6.25
CA PRO A 416 -48.68 21.78 7.07
C PRO A 416 -49.49 23.09 7.17
N GLN A 417 -49.67 23.62 8.40
CA GLN A 417 -50.13 25.00 8.63
C GLN A 417 -48.91 25.91 8.77
N PRO A 418 -48.68 26.87 7.84
CA PRO A 418 -47.78 27.98 8.14
C PRO A 418 -48.47 28.88 9.18
N ASN A 419 -47.94 28.87 10.41
CA ASN A 419 -48.21 29.95 11.36
C ASN A 419 -47.77 31.27 10.70
N ASN A 420 -48.73 32.17 10.44
CA ASN A 420 -48.64 33.39 9.63
C ASN A 420 -48.61 33.19 8.09
N ALA A 421 -49.79 33.33 7.49
CA ALA A 421 -50.04 33.41 6.05
C ALA A 421 -49.48 34.70 5.36
N ALA A 422 -48.37 35.26 5.85
CA ALA A 422 -47.78 36.48 5.31
C ALA A 422 -46.51 36.26 4.46
N ASN A 423 -45.78 35.14 4.63
CA ASN A 423 -44.50 34.92 3.94
C ASN A 423 -44.48 33.53 3.27
N PHE A 424 -44.78 33.46 1.98
CA PHE A 424 -44.42 32.31 1.15
C PHE A 424 -43.15 32.73 0.40
N GLY A 425 -41.98 32.33 0.90
CA GLY A 425 -40.70 32.85 0.43
C GLY A 425 -39.53 31.90 0.71
N PRO A 426 -38.27 32.30 0.45
CA PRO A 426 -37.11 31.43 0.63
C PRO A 426 -36.91 30.97 2.08
N GLY A 427 -37.28 31.82 3.04
CA GLY A 427 -37.18 31.55 4.47
C GLY A 427 -38.29 30.69 5.06
N THR A 428 -39.25 30.19 4.28
CA THR A 428 -40.14 29.12 4.76
C THR A 428 -39.50 27.76 4.51
N PRO A 429 -39.72 26.77 5.40
CA PRO A 429 -39.24 25.42 5.17
C PRO A 429 -40.01 24.72 4.06
N TRP A 430 -39.27 24.04 3.19
CA TRP A 430 -39.82 23.29 2.07
C TRP A 430 -39.28 21.86 2.07
N LEU A 431 -40.12 20.89 1.68
CA LEU A 431 -39.64 19.55 1.38
C LEU A 431 -38.92 19.57 0.02
N ARG A 432 -37.62 19.29 0.01
CA ARG A 432 -36.80 19.39 -1.21
C ARG A 432 -35.73 18.31 -1.28
N GLY A 433 -35.37 17.96 -2.51
CA GLY A 433 -34.18 17.17 -2.79
C GLY A 433 -32.90 17.98 -2.61
N GLY A 434 -31.75 17.30 -2.67
CA GLY A 434 -30.45 17.97 -2.72
C GLY A 434 -30.29 18.86 -3.95
N ILE A 435 -29.31 19.77 -3.89
CA ILE A 435 -29.05 20.77 -4.93
C ILE A 435 -28.33 20.26 -6.18
N ASP A 436 -27.95 18.97 -6.20
CA ASP A 436 -27.27 18.25 -7.29
C ASP A 436 -25.85 18.72 -7.63
N LYS A 437 -25.60 20.03 -7.54
CA LYS A 437 -24.33 20.67 -7.88
C LYS A 437 -24.00 21.78 -6.89
N ILE A 438 -22.72 21.86 -6.55
CA ILE A 438 -22.10 22.99 -5.87
C ILE A 438 -20.98 23.50 -6.76
N GLN A 439 -20.81 24.82 -6.82
CA GLN A 439 -19.66 25.48 -7.44
C GLN A 439 -19.10 26.55 -6.52
N PHE A 440 -17.79 26.52 -6.34
CA PHE A 440 -17.01 27.50 -5.60
C PHE A 440 -16.40 28.49 -6.58
N TYR A 441 -16.61 29.78 -6.34
CA TYR A 441 -16.07 30.86 -7.16
C TYR A 441 -15.05 31.66 -6.36
N HIS A 442 -13.86 31.85 -6.94
CA HIS A 442 -12.90 32.81 -6.42
C HIS A 442 -13.42 34.23 -6.70
N GLN A 443 -13.37 35.09 -5.68
CA GLN A 443 -13.50 36.53 -5.88
C GLN A 443 -12.25 37.22 -5.33
N PRO A 444 -11.67 38.17 -6.09
CA PRO A 444 -10.53 38.93 -5.61
C PRO A 444 -10.96 39.75 -4.40
N PHE A 445 -10.25 39.52 -3.30
CA PHE A 445 -10.30 40.28 -2.07
C PHE A 445 -8.88 40.69 -1.78
N ASP A 446 -8.64 41.99 -1.65
CA ASP A 446 -7.29 42.52 -1.43
C ASP A 446 -7.34 43.52 -0.27
N SER A 447 -7.10 43.00 0.93
CA SER A 447 -6.96 43.81 2.14
C SER A 447 -5.61 44.55 2.22
N LEU A 448 -4.62 44.23 1.37
CA LEU A 448 -3.31 44.90 1.33
C LEU A 448 -3.44 46.32 0.74
N LEU A 449 -4.26 46.48 -0.29
CA LEU A 449 -4.54 47.77 -0.94
C LEU A 449 -5.84 48.44 -0.44
N GLY A 450 -6.51 47.86 0.56
CA GLY A 450 -7.76 48.38 1.11
C GLY A 450 -8.96 48.27 0.16
N VAL A 451 -8.93 47.32 -0.78
CA VAL A 451 -10.03 47.06 -1.71
C VAL A 451 -11.09 46.23 -1.01
N ASN A 452 -12.27 46.84 -0.80
CA ASN A 452 -13.42 46.12 -0.25
C ASN A 452 -13.89 45.01 -1.21
N PHE A 453 -14.35 43.90 -0.65
CA PHE A 453 -14.96 42.80 -1.40
C PHE A 453 -16.02 43.32 -2.39
N VAL A 454 -15.91 42.95 -3.67
CA VAL A 454 -16.88 43.34 -4.70
C VAL A 454 -18.09 42.42 -4.59
N PRO A 455 -19.29 42.94 -4.27
CA PRO A 455 -20.46 42.09 -4.11
C PRO A 455 -20.82 41.38 -5.42
N THR A 456 -21.11 40.08 -5.34
CA THR A 456 -21.54 39.26 -6.48
C THR A 456 -22.96 38.77 -6.28
N ASN A 457 -23.69 38.54 -7.37
CA ASN A 457 -25.04 37.99 -7.32
C ASN A 457 -25.13 36.67 -8.08
N PHE A 458 -25.80 35.70 -7.47
CA PHE A 458 -26.09 34.44 -8.11
C PHE A 458 -27.60 34.22 -8.17
N THR A 459 -28.07 33.59 -9.24
CA THR A 459 -29.49 33.24 -9.41
C THR A 459 -29.61 31.78 -9.83
N TRP A 460 -30.59 31.07 -9.29
CA TRP A 460 -30.84 29.66 -9.64
C TRP A 460 -32.32 29.30 -9.55
N SER A 461 -32.64 28.12 -10.11
CA SER A 461 -33.97 27.51 -10.00
C SER A 461 -34.04 26.68 -8.72
N PHE A 462 -35.12 26.85 -7.96
CA PHE A 462 -35.41 26.20 -6.70
C PHE A 462 -36.60 25.23 -6.88
N PRO A 463 -36.35 23.91 -6.99
CA PRO A 463 -37.39 22.89 -6.99
C PRO A 463 -37.77 22.49 -5.56
N PHE A 464 -39.07 22.36 -5.30
CA PHE A 464 -39.61 21.92 -4.01
C PHE A 464 -40.93 21.17 -4.17
N ILE A 465 -41.31 20.41 -3.15
CA ILE A 465 -42.58 19.69 -3.09
C ILE A 465 -43.55 20.49 -2.22
N TRP A 466 -44.76 20.69 -2.72
CA TRP A 466 -45.84 21.31 -1.94
C TRP A 466 -47.19 20.61 -2.15
N ASN A 467 -48.08 20.81 -1.17
CA ASN A 467 -49.45 20.31 -1.22
C ASN A 467 -50.21 20.99 -2.37
N SER A 468 -50.74 20.17 -3.27
CA SER A 468 -51.52 20.56 -4.46
C SER A 468 -53.04 20.34 -4.27
N GLY A 469 -53.49 20.01 -3.05
CA GLY A 469 -54.89 19.77 -2.70
C GLY A 469 -55.11 18.42 -2.00
N TYR A 470 -56.38 18.06 -1.77
CA TYR A 470 -56.78 16.78 -1.19
C TYR A 470 -57.70 16.04 -2.16
N THR A 471 -57.60 14.71 -2.19
CA THR A 471 -58.56 13.89 -2.94
C THR A 471 -59.89 13.89 -2.18
N VAL A 472 -60.95 14.53 -2.69
CA VAL A 472 -62.24 14.58 -1.98
C VAL A 472 -63.12 13.40 -2.41
N GLY A 473 -63.36 12.46 -1.49
CA GLY A 473 -64.21 11.30 -1.71
C GLY A 473 -65.66 11.55 -1.27
N GLY A 474 -66.61 10.83 -1.88
CA GLY A 474 -68.04 10.93 -1.54
C GLY A 474 -68.78 12.09 -2.21
N LEU A 475 -68.13 12.89 -3.07
CA LEU A 475 -68.76 14.01 -3.80
C LEU A 475 -69.91 13.60 -4.73
N THR A 476 -69.93 12.34 -5.18
CA THR A 476 -70.98 11.79 -6.06
C THR A 476 -72.05 11.01 -5.29
N ASN A 477 -71.90 10.84 -3.97
CA ASN A 477 -72.86 10.10 -3.16
C ASN A 477 -74.00 11.03 -2.72
N MET A 478 -75.19 10.82 -3.27
CA MET A 478 -76.38 11.64 -2.98
C MET A 478 -77.31 11.02 -1.93
N THR A 479 -76.93 9.89 -1.31
CA THR A 479 -77.74 9.25 -0.27
C THR A 479 -77.84 10.18 0.95
N PRO A 480 -79.04 10.50 1.45
CA PRO A 480 -79.21 11.31 2.67
C PRO A 480 -78.44 10.69 3.85
N GLY A 481 -77.59 11.48 4.50
CA GLY A 481 -76.70 11.02 5.57
C GLY A 481 -75.29 10.60 5.14
N SER A 482 -74.97 10.60 3.83
CA SER A 482 -73.59 10.42 3.35
C SER A 482 -72.75 11.68 3.56
N SER A 483 -71.49 11.52 3.97
CA SER A 483 -70.53 12.61 4.17
C SER A 483 -69.43 12.59 3.11
N ALA A 484 -69.03 13.77 2.64
CA ALA A 484 -67.79 13.93 1.90
C ALA A 484 -66.61 13.82 2.86
N TRP A 485 -65.55 13.13 2.44
CA TRP A 485 -64.33 13.00 3.22
C TRP A 485 -63.13 13.55 2.43
N LEU A 486 -62.22 14.20 3.15
CA LEU A 486 -60.93 14.60 2.62
C LEU A 486 -59.99 13.40 2.69
N GLY A 487 -59.50 12.96 1.54
CA GLY A 487 -58.49 11.92 1.43
C GLY A 487 -57.08 12.45 1.62
N GLN A 488 -56.09 11.63 1.27
CA GLN A 488 -54.68 12.00 1.43
C GLN A 488 -54.36 13.27 0.62
N SER A 489 -53.46 14.10 1.19
CA SER A 489 -52.89 15.25 0.50
C SER A 489 -52.16 14.79 -0.75
N GLN A 490 -52.40 15.49 -1.85
CA GLN A 490 -51.68 15.28 -3.10
C GLN A 490 -50.48 16.23 -3.13
N PHE A 491 -49.30 15.71 -3.40
CA PHE A 491 -48.07 16.50 -3.50
C PHE A 491 -47.66 16.66 -4.96
N LYS A 492 -47.18 17.85 -5.32
CA LYS A 492 -46.66 18.17 -6.66
C LYS A 492 -45.33 18.92 -6.55
N PHE A 493 -44.46 18.72 -7.53
CA PHE A 493 -43.25 19.53 -7.70
C PHE A 493 -43.59 20.92 -8.23
N TYR A 494 -43.02 21.93 -7.59
CA TYR A 494 -43.06 23.33 -8.00
C TYR A 494 -41.64 23.86 -8.12
N THR A 495 -41.46 24.90 -8.94
CA THR A 495 -40.18 25.59 -9.12
C THR A 495 -40.37 27.09 -8.93
N MET A 496 -39.45 27.73 -8.21
CA MET A 496 -39.36 29.20 -8.15
C MET A 496 -37.93 29.64 -8.50
N SER A 497 -37.72 30.91 -8.85
CA SER A 497 -36.37 31.43 -9.07
C SER A 497 -35.95 32.28 -7.88
N VAL A 498 -34.78 31.98 -7.34
CA VAL A 498 -34.19 32.66 -6.20
C VAL A 498 -32.82 33.22 -6.57
N GLY A 499 -32.31 34.14 -5.77
CA GLY A 499 -30.94 34.61 -5.88
C GLY A 499 -30.36 35.06 -4.56
N ARG A 500 -29.04 35.11 -4.51
CA ARG A 500 -28.26 35.51 -3.34
C ARG A 500 -27.30 36.61 -3.74
N VAL A 501 -27.26 37.67 -2.95
CA VAL A 501 -26.22 38.70 -3.05
C VAL A 501 -25.17 38.36 -2.00
N VAL A 502 -23.96 38.07 -2.45
CA VAL A 502 -22.80 37.77 -1.62
C VAL A 502 -22.06 39.08 -1.42
N GLY A 503 -22.06 39.61 -0.19
CA GLY A 503 -21.40 40.87 0.17
C GLY A 503 -20.04 40.70 0.86
N GLN A 504 -19.67 39.46 1.19
CA GLN A 504 -18.40 39.03 1.79
C GLN A 504 -18.15 37.58 1.36
N PRO A 505 -16.91 37.07 1.35
CA PRO A 505 -16.66 35.68 0.96
C PRO A 505 -17.32 34.70 1.96
N ASP A 506 -17.76 33.54 1.49
CA ASP A 506 -18.26 32.47 2.37
C ASP A 506 -17.11 31.79 3.12
N PHE A 507 -15.99 31.56 2.41
CA PHE A 507 -14.75 31.02 2.94
C PHE A 507 -13.61 32.02 2.77
N ILE A 508 -12.81 32.21 3.83
CA ILE A 508 -11.63 33.06 3.79
C ILE A 508 -10.40 32.29 4.25
N PHE A 509 -9.32 32.36 3.49
CA PHE A 509 -8.03 31.74 3.83
C PHE A 509 -7.13 32.77 4.49
N VAL A 510 -6.58 32.42 5.65
CA VAL A 510 -5.83 33.33 6.53
C VAL A 510 -4.53 32.66 6.98
N ALA A 511 -3.47 33.43 7.18
CA ALA A 511 -2.26 32.93 7.86
C ALA A 511 -2.05 33.71 9.15
N ASP A 512 -1.98 33.03 10.29
CA ASP A 512 -1.78 33.69 11.58
C ASP A 512 -0.93 32.88 12.55
N ASP A 513 -0.45 33.49 13.64
CA ASP A 513 0.21 32.73 14.71
C ASP A 513 -0.86 32.13 15.64
N LEU A 514 -1.03 30.81 15.55
CA LEU A 514 -2.03 30.07 16.30
C LEU A 514 -1.54 29.65 17.71
N GLY A 515 -0.26 29.88 18.02
CA GLY A 515 0.34 29.55 19.30
C GLY A 515 0.34 28.05 19.63
N LEU A 516 0.39 27.77 20.94
CA LEU A 516 0.39 26.41 21.48
C LEU A 516 -1.00 26.07 22.05
N ALA A 517 -1.40 24.80 21.88
CA ALA A 517 -2.49 24.21 22.63
C ALA A 517 -2.17 24.17 24.14
N PRO A 518 -3.18 24.02 25.02
CA PRO A 518 -2.98 23.94 26.48
C PRO A 518 -1.97 22.88 26.94
N ASP A 519 -1.74 21.84 26.14
CA ASP A 519 -0.79 20.76 26.39
C ASP A 519 0.64 21.09 25.93
N GLY A 520 0.90 22.33 25.49
CA GLY A 520 2.20 22.82 25.03
C GLY A 520 2.54 22.46 23.57
N VAL A 521 1.56 21.91 22.85
CA VAL A 521 1.70 21.38 21.49
C VAL A 521 1.35 22.47 20.45
N PRO A 522 2.20 22.78 19.44
CA PRO A 522 1.89 23.80 18.44
C PRO A 522 0.62 23.50 17.64
N ILE A 523 -0.21 24.53 17.40
CA ILE A 523 -1.40 24.39 16.57
C ILE A 523 -1.02 24.69 15.12
N ALA A 524 -1.14 23.69 14.24
CA ALA A 524 -0.80 23.85 12.84
C ALA A 524 -1.87 24.68 12.09
N TYR A 525 -3.15 24.39 12.31
CA TYR A 525 -4.24 25.05 11.62
C TYR A 525 -5.48 25.14 12.52
N THR A 526 -6.36 26.10 12.23
CA THR A 526 -7.72 26.15 12.80
C THR A 526 -8.74 26.36 11.70
N ARG A 527 -9.98 25.96 11.98
CA ARG A 527 -11.08 25.98 11.02
C ARG A 527 -12.31 26.60 11.67
N GLY A 528 -12.82 27.67 11.08
CA GLY A 528 -14.03 28.35 11.51
C GLY A 528 -15.27 27.44 11.49
N THR A 529 -16.28 27.80 12.28
CA THR A 529 -17.55 27.08 12.37
C THR A 529 -18.55 27.61 11.35
N ALA A 530 -19.36 26.71 10.78
CA ALA A 530 -20.49 27.10 9.92
C ALA A 530 -21.78 27.25 10.74
N ALA A 531 -22.66 28.16 10.33
CA ALA A 531 -23.97 28.28 10.96
C ALA A 531 -24.83 27.07 10.55
N MET A 532 -25.28 26.27 11.51
CA MET A 532 -26.14 25.11 11.25
C MET A 532 -27.55 25.36 11.82
N VAL A 533 -28.58 25.05 11.04
CA VAL A 533 -29.98 25.16 11.46
C VAL A 533 -30.61 23.78 11.47
N ASP A 534 -31.13 23.38 12.62
CA ASP A 534 -31.89 22.15 12.79
C ASP A 534 -33.34 22.34 12.34
N ASN A 535 -33.83 21.43 11.49
CA ASN A 535 -35.22 21.42 11.00
C ASN A 535 -35.98 20.19 11.51
N PHE A 536 -35.54 19.53 12.58
CA PHE A 536 -36.19 18.36 13.15
C PHE A 536 -37.70 18.55 13.40
N ASP A 537 -38.10 19.65 14.04
CA ASP A 537 -39.51 19.95 14.36
C ASP A 537 -40.44 19.94 13.14
N GLN A 538 -39.89 20.19 11.94
CA GLN A 538 -40.64 20.22 10.69
C GLN A 538 -40.77 18.83 10.05
N ASN A 539 -39.95 17.87 10.49
CA ASN A 539 -39.97 16.47 10.06
C ASN A 539 -40.84 15.59 10.98
N LEU A 540 -41.30 16.10 12.14
CA LEU A 540 -42.20 15.39 13.06
C LEU A 540 -43.61 15.23 12.45
N GLY A 541 -44.03 13.98 12.24
CA GLY A 541 -45.39 13.65 11.78
C GLY A 541 -46.48 13.88 12.84
N PHE A 542 -47.73 13.58 12.50
CA PHE A 542 -48.93 13.93 13.29
C PHE A 542 -49.14 13.12 14.59
N TRP A 543 -48.38 12.04 14.85
CA TRP A 543 -48.73 11.07 15.91
C TRP A 543 -48.16 11.37 17.31
N ASP A 544 -47.49 12.51 17.55
CA ASP A 544 -46.61 12.55 18.71
C ASP A 544 -46.56 13.84 19.53
N GLN A 545 -47.71 14.24 20.09
CA GLN A 545 -47.73 15.23 21.18
C GLN A 545 -47.57 14.58 22.58
N ASN A 546 -47.33 13.27 22.65
CA ASN A 546 -47.27 12.51 23.92
C ASN A 546 -45.98 11.67 24.13
N LEU A 547 -45.07 11.54 23.16
CA LEU A 547 -43.68 11.23 23.50
C LEU A 547 -43.08 12.49 24.11
N THR A 548 -42.82 12.39 25.40
CA THR A 548 -42.12 13.40 26.16
C THR A 548 -40.69 13.55 25.62
N GLY A 549 -40.50 14.58 24.79
CA GLY A 549 -39.27 15.14 24.24
C GLY A 549 -37.97 14.55 24.76
N LEU A 550 -37.35 13.72 23.90
CA LEU A 550 -35.93 13.46 23.86
C LEU A 550 -35.52 13.78 22.40
N ASP A 551 -35.50 15.08 22.05
CA ASP A 551 -35.51 15.50 20.64
C ASP A 551 -34.23 15.09 19.91
N GLU A 552 -34.38 14.37 18.81
CA GLU A 552 -33.31 13.90 17.94
C GLU A 552 -32.93 15.05 16.99
N VAL A 553 -31.65 15.42 16.86
CA VAL A 553 -31.26 16.58 16.02
C VAL A 553 -31.08 16.19 14.57
N GLY A 554 -31.67 16.96 13.65
CA GLY A 554 -31.57 16.79 12.21
C GLY A 554 -32.77 16.05 11.58
N PRO A 555 -32.96 16.11 10.26
CA PRO A 555 -32.05 16.72 9.28
C PRO A 555 -32.05 18.25 9.33
N GLY A 556 -30.95 18.86 8.92
CA GLY A 556 -30.73 20.30 8.98
C GLY A 556 -29.95 20.87 7.79
N VAL A 557 -29.71 22.17 7.82
CA VAL A 557 -28.99 22.89 6.75
C VAL A 557 -27.74 23.57 7.29
N ILE A 558 -26.69 23.56 6.48
CA ILE A 558 -25.47 24.32 6.68
C ILE A 558 -25.62 25.63 5.91
N ASN A 559 -25.46 26.74 6.62
CA ASN A 559 -25.62 28.09 6.12
C ASN A 559 -24.30 28.85 6.15
N PRO A 560 -24.13 29.81 5.22
CA PRO A 560 -23.01 30.74 5.29
C PRO A 560 -23.16 31.59 6.54
N ALA A 561 -22.04 32.12 7.04
CA ALA A 561 -22.08 32.97 8.21
C ALA A 561 -22.89 34.25 7.93
N ALA A 562 -23.67 34.69 8.92
CA ALA A 562 -24.56 35.83 8.78
C ALA A 562 -23.76 37.10 8.45
N VAL A 563 -24.24 37.90 7.49
CA VAL A 563 -23.60 39.19 7.15
C VAL A 563 -23.54 40.05 8.43
N PRO A 564 -22.36 40.52 8.86
CA PRO A 564 -22.22 41.33 10.06
C PRO A 564 -23.00 42.63 9.89
N ALA A 565 -23.52 43.19 11.00
CA ALA A 565 -24.01 44.56 10.99
C ALA A 565 -22.89 45.52 10.54
N ALA A 566 -23.24 46.63 9.89
CA ALA A 566 -22.24 47.59 9.41
C ALA A 566 -21.27 48.02 10.54
N GLY A 567 -19.97 47.77 10.36
CA GLY A 567 -18.93 48.04 11.35
C GLY A 567 -18.56 46.87 12.29
N ALA A 568 -19.20 45.70 12.15
CA ALA A 568 -18.79 44.48 12.83
C ALA A 568 -17.75 43.68 12.01
N ALA A 569 -16.92 42.90 12.71
CA ALA A 569 -15.89 42.06 12.10
C ALA A 569 -16.50 41.06 11.09
N PRO A 570 -15.80 40.73 9.99
CA PRO A 570 -16.26 39.75 9.02
C PRO A 570 -16.50 38.39 9.71
N THR A 571 -17.59 37.74 9.35
CA THR A 571 -18.06 36.47 9.96
C THR A 571 -17.77 35.25 9.08
N SER A 572 -17.11 35.43 7.92
CA SER A 572 -16.76 34.36 6.98
C SER A 572 -16.12 33.14 7.65
N ILE A 573 -16.34 31.95 7.09
CA ILE A 573 -15.70 30.73 7.59
C ILE A 573 -14.21 30.84 7.31
N ALA A 574 -13.42 31.11 8.34
CA ALA A 574 -11.98 31.31 8.22
C ALA A 574 -11.23 29.98 8.34
N TYR A 575 -10.40 29.67 7.34
CA TYR A 575 -9.40 28.61 7.43
C TYR A 575 -8.05 29.26 7.69
N THR A 576 -7.55 29.09 8.90
CA THR A 576 -6.34 29.77 9.38
C THR A 576 -5.20 28.79 9.47
N PHE A 577 -4.09 29.09 8.81
CA PHE A 577 -2.87 28.30 8.82
C PHE A 577 -1.83 28.99 9.70
N THR A 578 -1.09 28.20 10.49
CA THR A 578 -0.06 28.76 11.34
C THR A 578 1.06 29.34 10.49
N LYS A 579 1.45 30.58 10.78
CA LYS A 579 2.70 31.16 10.29
C LYS A 579 3.75 30.97 11.37
N LEU A 580 4.85 30.31 11.05
CA LEU A 580 6.01 30.32 11.94
C LEU A 580 6.73 31.67 11.76
N ASP A 581 6.82 32.43 12.84
CA ASP A 581 7.43 33.76 12.83
C ASP A 581 8.93 33.70 12.50
N LYS A 582 9.45 34.77 11.88
CA LYS A 582 10.88 34.92 11.52
C LYS A 582 11.75 35.27 12.73
N TYR A 583 11.70 34.47 13.79
CA TYR A 583 12.61 34.62 14.95
C TYR A 583 13.54 33.40 15.04
N PHE A 584 14.74 33.62 15.58
CA PHE A 584 15.63 32.52 15.95
C PHE A 584 15.24 32.03 17.34
N GLU A 585 14.97 30.73 17.49
CA GLU A 585 14.57 30.16 18.77
C GLU A 585 15.81 29.91 19.64
N LEU A 586 15.83 30.54 20.82
CA LEU A 586 16.82 30.26 21.86
C LEU A 586 16.14 29.42 22.96
N ILE A 587 16.36 28.11 22.93
CA ILE A 587 15.90 27.22 24.01
C ILE A 587 16.87 27.35 25.19
N TRP A 588 16.42 27.95 26.29
CA TRP A 588 17.20 28.10 27.52
C TRP A 588 16.63 27.18 28.61
N SER A 589 17.43 26.24 29.10
CA SER A 589 17.03 25.29 30.14
C SER A 589 17.70 25.58 31.49
N GLY A 590 18.19 26.81 31.69
CA GLY A 590 18.79 27.28 32.95
C GLY A 590 20.32 27.33 32.97
N GLU A 591 20.98 27.14 31.81
CA GLU A 591 22.43 27.27 31.67
C GLU A 591 22.90 28.72 31.84
N ALA A 592 24.12 28.95 32.36
CA ALA A 592 24.62 30.33 32.58
C ALA A 592 24.80 31.14 31.28
N THR A 593 25.01 30.46 30.15
CA THR A 593 25.09 31.04 28.80
C THR A 593 24.57 30.01 27.79
N VAL A 594 23.71 30.44 26.86
CA VAL A 594 23.29 29.64 25.69
C VAL A 594 23.62 30.42 24.43
N THR A 595 24.25 29.75 23.47
CA THR A 595 24.52 30.32 22.14
C THR A 595 23.30 30.07 21.28
N GLY A 596 22.67 31.14 20.76
CA GLY A 596 21.55 31.00 19.81
C GLY A 596 22.03 30.45 18.48
N ASN A 597 21.28 29.53 17.88
CA ASN A 597 21.48 29.14 16.49
C ASN A 597 20.86 30.22 15.58
N GLN A 598 21.46 30.44 14.40
CA GLN A 598 20.84 31.22 13.32
C GLN A 598 20.13 30.30 12.32
N GLU A 599 19.91 29.05 12.70
CA GLU A 599 19.16 28.11 11.87
C GLU A 599 17.68 28.46 12.01
N SER A 600 17.13 29.09 10.98
CA SER A 600 15.69 29.27 10.86
C SER A 600 15.05 27.88 10.83
N TYR A 601 14.18 27.58 11.81
CA TYR A 601 13.37 26.38 11.73
C TYR A 601 12.50 26.49 10.49
N TYR A 602 12.80 25.63 9.52
CA TYR A 602 12.10 25.57 8.25
C TYR A 602 10.65 25.19 8.53
N THR A 603 9.79 25.97 7.89
CA THR A 603 8.35 25.81 7.80
C THR A 603 7.81 24.38 7.76
N ILE A 604 6.60 24.21 8.25
CA ILE A 604 5.83 22.98 8.16
C ILE A 604 4.96 22.90 6.89
N TRP A 605 4.94 23.93 6.03
CA TRP A 605 4.00 24.00 4.91
C TRP A 605 4.66 23.92 3.54
N GLY A 606 4.01 23.20 2.63
CA GLY A 606 4.36 23.14 1.23
C GLY A 606 3.17 22.84 0.32
N HIS A 607 3.41 22.93 -0.99
CA HIS A 607 2.53 22.45 -2.04
C HIS A 607 3.24 21.31 -2.76
N ILE A 608 2.70 20.10 -2.60
CA ILE A 608 3.23 18.89 -3.22
C ILE A 608 2.45 18.61 -4.51
N LYS A 609 3.10 18.78 -5.65
CA LYS A 609 2.51 18.60 -6.99
C LYS A 609 2.67 17.18 -7.53
N GLY A 610 3.52 16.36 -6.91
CA GLY A 610 3.89 15.04 -7.41
C GLY A 610 4.88 14.30 -6.51
N PRO A 611 5.24 13.05 -6.85
CA PRO A 611 6.09 12.21 -6.02
C PRO A 611 7.59 12.52 -6.16
N GLY A 612 8.00 13.28 -7.18
CA GLY A 612 9.38 13.59 -7.47
C GLY A 612 9.99 14.63 -6.52
N PRO A 613 11.32 14.65 -6.36
CA PRO A 613 12.01 15.62 -5.51
C PRO A 613 11.85 17.08 -5.97
N ASN A 614 11.56 17.30 -7.26
CA ASN A 614 11.32 18.64 -7.82
C ASN A 614 9.85 19.07 -7.77
N ASP A 615 8.95 18.21 -7.29
CA ASP A 615 7.51 18.47 -7.26
C ASP A 615 7.07 19.09 -5.91
N LEU A 616 8.00 19.71 -5.18
CA LEU A 616 7.77 20.29 -3.86
C LEU A 616 8.06 21.79 -3.89
N VAL A 617 7.06 22.59 -3.53
CA VAL A 617 7.23 24.01 -3.19
C VAL A 617 7.06 24.16 -1.67
N VAL A 618 7.98 24.87 -1.02
CA VAL A 618 8.00 25.07 0.43
C VAL A 618 7.76 26.56 0.74
N PHE A 619 6.98 26.88 1.78
CA PHE A 619 6.54 28.25 2.09
C PHE A 619 6.96 28.70 3.48
N PRO A 620 7.35 29.95 3.75
CA PRO A 620 7.38 31.07 2.83
C PRO A 620 8.61 31.01 1.93
N ARG A 621 8.54 31.63 0.75
CA ARG A 621 9.72 31.83 -0.12
C ARG A 621 10.30 33.22 0.12
N ASP A 622 11.61 33.35 -0.02
CA ASP A 622 12.31 34.64 0.19
C ASP A 622 11.80 35.76 -0.74
N ALA A 623 11.35 35.39 -1.95
CA ALA A 623 10.84 36.32 -2.95
C ALA A 623 9.32 36.62 -2.83
N THR A 624 8.57 35.94 -1.95
CA THR A 624 7.10 36.06 -1.89
C THR A 624 6.65 37.49 -1.63
N ALA A 625 7.20 38.14 -0.60
CA ALA A 625 6.83 39.51 -0.24
C ALA A 625 7.10 40.51 -1.38
N TRP A 626 8.23 40.37 -2.07
CA TRP A 626 8.59 41.22 -3.19
C TRP A 626 7.69 41.00 -4.40
N ARG A 627 7.32 39.75 -4.72
CA ARG A 627 6.44 39.46 -5.86
C ARG A 627 5.03 40.04 -5.66
N ILE A 628 4.50 39.99 -4.44
CA ILE A 628 3.18 40.53 -4.10
C ILE A 628 3.18 42.06 -4.15
N GLU A 629 4.20 42.69 -3.56
CA GLU A 629 4.33 44.15 -3.57
C GLU A 629 4.37 44.70 -5.01
N ASN A 630 4.99 43.98 -5.95
CA ASN A 630 5.13 44.42 -7.32
C ASN A 630 3.93 44.10 -8.23
N ASP A 631 3.15 43.04 -8.02
CA ASP A 631 1.92 42.82 -8.81
C ASP A 631 0.78 43.78 -8.39
N GLY A 632 0.82 44.29 -7.15
CA GLY A 632 -0.11 45.31 -6.65
C GLY A 632 0.18 46.73 -7.15
N ILE A 633 1.40 47.01 -7.61
CA ILE A 633 1.80 48.31 -8.14
C ILE A 633 1.67 48.29 -9.67
N PRO A 634 0.91 49.22 -10.29
CA PRO A 634 0.82 49.26 -11.74
C PRO A 634 2.17 49.62 -12.36
N ASP A 635 2.68 48.73 -13.23
CA ASP A 635 3.88 48.96 -14.01
C ASP A 635 3.73 50.23 -14.88
N ALA A 636 4.59 51.22 -14.68
CA ALA A 636 4.54 52.50 -15.38
C ALA A 636 5.59 52.63 -16.49
N ALA A 637 6.61 51.78 -16.51
CA ALA A 637 7.70 51.78 -17.47
C ALA A 637 8.18 50.34 -17.77
N PRO A 638 8.93 50.12 -18.88
CA PRO A 638 9.67 48.88 -19.08
C PRO A 638 10.83 48.73 -18.09
N PRO A 639 11.28 47.50 -17.78
CA PRO A 639 12.36 47.26 -16.81
C PRO A 639 13.70 47.76 -17.35
N ILE A 640 14.65 48.09 -16.47
CA ILE A 640 16.01 48.55 -16.87
C ILE A 640 17.07 47.62 -16.29
N ILE A 641 17.86 46.98 -17.14
CA ILE A 641 19.01 46.17 -16.73
C ILE A 641 20.21 47.11 -16.52
N THR A 642 20.77 47.14 -15.32
CA THR A 642 21.96 47.92 -14.99
C THR A 642 23.24 47.08 -15.06
N MET A 643 23.14 45.77 -14.82
CA MET A 643 24.28 44.86 -14.80
C MET A 643 23.87 43.41 -15.00
N ILE A 644 24.69 42.65 -15.71
CA ILE A 644 24.68 41.19 -15.68
C ILE A 644 25.95 40.71 -14.98
N SER A 645 25.83 39.64 -14.20
CA SER A 645 26.89 39.10 -13.35
C SER A 645 26.81 37.56 -13.29
N ASP A 646 27.95 36.90 -13.13
CA ASP A 646 28.11 35.46 -12.90
C ASP A 646 28.42 35.13 -11.42
N ASN A 647 28.53 36.15 -10.56
CA ASN A 647 28.93 36.02 -9.15
C ASN A 647 27.95 36.68 -8.18
N GLY A 648 26.65 36.59 -8.47
CA GLY A 648 25.60 37.08 -7.56
C GLY A 648 25.50 38.60 -7.50
N GLY A 649 26.05 39.32 -8.48
CA GLY A 649 25.97 40.78 -8.56
C GLY A 649 27.14 41.55 -7.98
N ALA A 650 28.22 40.88 -7.59
CA ALA A 650 29.39 41.56 -7.04
C ALA A 650 30.18 42.31 -8.11
N THR A 651 30.29 41.75 -9.32
CA THR A 651 30.96 42.38 -10.47
C THR A 651 30.20 42.16 -11.78
N PRO A 652 30.34 43.08 -12.76
CA PRO A 652 29.86 42.85 -14.11
C PRO A 652 30.53 41.63 -14.74
N ILE A 653 29.74 40.86 -15.50
CA ILE A 653 30.21 39.72 -16.27
C ILE A 653 31.25 40.17 -17.32
N GLU A 654 32.36 39.44 -17.41
CA GLU A 654 33.40 39.68 -18.43
C GLU A 654 33.04 39.00 -19.76
N GLN A 655 33.68 39.42 -20.85
CA GLN A 655 33.31 39.01 -22.21
C GLN A 655 33.49 37.49 -22.48
N ASN A 656 34.19 36.74 -21.62
CA ASN A 656 34.68 35.38 -21.92
C ASN A 656 34.24 34.26 -20.95
N THR A 657 33.25 34.46 -20.07
CA THR A 657 33.28 33.73 -18.78
C THR A 657 32.08 32.88 -18.39
N TYR A 658 30.90 32.97 -19.05
CA TYR A 658 29.71 32.30 -18.51
C TYR A 658 29.55 30.83 -18.94
N SER A 659 29.50 29.95 -17.94
CA SER A 659 29.27 28.52 -18.08
C SER A 659 27.86 28.12 -17.68
N ARG A 660 27.00 27.83 -18.67
CA ARG A 660 25.55 27.59 -18.44
C ARG A 660 25.20 26.35 -17.61
N SER A 661 26.13 25.41 -17.47
CA SER A 661 25.95 24.18 -16.68
C SER A 661 26.63 24.22 -15.31
N GLU A 662 27.25 25.34 -14.95
CA GLU A 662 27.98 25.45 -13.67
C GLU A 662 27.66 26.72 -12.88
N GLU A 663 27.25 27.79 -13.56
CA GLU A 663 27.15 29.12 -12.97
C GLU A 663 25.71 29.64 -12.97
N VAL A 664 25.40 30.44 -11.95
CA VAL A 664 24.14 31.17 -11.85
C VAL A 664 24.32 32.52 -12.53
N LEU A 665 23.43 32.86 -13.45
CA LEU A 665 23.43 34.18 -14.10
C LEU A 665 22.54 35.14 -13.32
N SER A 666 23.13 36.20 -12.77
CA SER A 666 22.43 37.26 -12.07
C SER A 666 22.18 38.46 -12.99
N ILE A 667 20.93 38.86 -13.14
CA ILE A 667 20.49 40.06 -13.86
C ILE A 667 20.06 41.09 -12.83
N ILE A 668 20.72 42.23 -12.83
CA ILE A 668 20.50 43.31 -11.86
C ILE A 668 19.99 44.54 -12.57
N GLY A 669 19.03 45.20 -11.95
CA GLY A 669 18.33 46.30 -12.58
C GLY A 669 17.35 47.03 -11.68
N ILE A 670 16.44 47.73 -12.34
CA ILE A 670 15.30 48.46 -11.76
C ILE A 670 14.03 47.86 -12.33
N GLU A 671 13.00 47.71 -11.50
CA GLU A 671 11.71 47.08 -11.87
C GLU A 671 11.85 45.62 -12.30
N MET A 672 12.87 44.91 -11.77
CA MET A 672 13.13 43.51 -12.11
C MET A 672 12.03 42.55 -11.65
N ALA A 673 11.23 42.94 -10.66
CA ALA A 673 10.12 42.12 -10.21
C ALA A 673 8.90 42.14 -11.15
N SER A 674 8.81 43.13 -12.05
CA SER A 674 7.78 43.20 -13.09
C SER A 674 8.06 42.27 -14.29
N VAL A 675 9.24 41.64 -14.31
CA VAL A 675 9.72 40.87 -15.46
C VAL A 675 8.89 39.59 -15.63
N THR A 676 8.26 39.48 -16.79
CA THR A 676 7.44 38.34 -17.23
C THR A 676 8.25 37.34 -18.04
N SER A 677 9.18 37.81 -18.87
CA SER A 677 10.05 36.95 -19.68
C SER A 677 11.45 37.56 -19.90
N ILE A 678 12.41 36.68 -20.12
CA ILE A 678 13.83 37.01 -20.34
C ILE A 678 14.24 36.45 -21.69
N GLU A 679 14.87 37.27 -22.53
CA GLU A 679 15.32 36.86 -23.86
C GLU A 679 16.83 36.95 -23.97
N PHE A 680 17.44 35.90 -24.51
CA PHE A 680 18.84 35.86 -24.91
C PHE A 680 18.95 36.04 -26.42
N LEU A 681 19.82 36.95 -26.85
CA LEU A 681 19.94 37.37 -28.24
C LEU A 681 21.36 37.29 -28.75
N ASP A 682 21.51 36.92 -30.01
CA ASP A 682 22.71 37.15 -30.82
C ASP A 682 22.38 38.21 -31.89
N GLY A 683 22.93 39.41 -31.72
CA GLY A 683 22.55 40.59 -32.50
C GLY A 683 21.07 40.94 -32.29
N GLU A 684 20.22 40.64 -33.27
CA GLU A 684 18.76 40.81 -33.23
C GLU A 684 17.98 39.48 -33.21
N LEU A 685 18.67 38.34 -33.34
CA LEU A 685 18.04 37.04 -33.32
C LEU A 685 17.82 36.59 -31.88
N VAL A 686 16.58 36.27 -31.51
CA VAL A 686 16.26 35.66 -30.21
C VAL A 686 16.63 34.17 -30.26
N LEU A 687 17.53 33.75 -29.39
CA LEU A 687 18.01 32.37 -29.28
C LEU A 687 17.16 31.56 -28.30
N GLN A 688 16.79 32.15 -27.17
CA GLN A 688 15.94 31.54 -26.16
C GLN A 688 15.12 32.61 -25.44
N THR A 689 13.86 32.28 -25.17
CA THR A 689 12.98 33.04 -24.27
C THR A 689 12.67 32.18 -23.05
N ILE A 690 12.94 32.71 -21.86
CA ILE A 690 12.53 32.12 -20.59
C ILE A 690 11.22 32.78 -20.18
N SER A 691 10.14 32.00 -20.15
CA SER A 691 8.83 32.45 -19.69
C SER A 691 8.08 31.28 -19.02
N PRO A 692 7.46 31.49 -17.84
CA PRO A 692 7.50 32.72 -17.04
C PRO A 692 8.85 32.89 -16.32
N ALA A 693 9.28 34.14 -16.12
CA ALA A 693 10.53 34.50 -15.44
C ALA A 693 10.39 34.62 -13.91
N ASP A 694 9.17 34.58 -13.41
CA ASP A 694 8.78 34.82 -12.01
C ASP A 694 9.50 33.91 -11.00
N LYS A 695 9.76 32.65 -11.37
CA LYS A 695 10.50 31.69 -10.54
C LYS A 695 11.95 32.07 -10.25
N TYR A 696 12.54 32.97 -11.04
CA TYR A 696 13.95 33.39 -10.95
C TYR A 696 14.11 34.76 -10.29
N ILE A 697 13.00 35.46 -10.00
CA ILE A 697 13.03 36.79 -9.39
C ILE A 697 13.37 36.65 -7.90
N GLN A 698 14.46 37.29 -7.47
CA GLN A 698 14.86 37.34 -6.07
C GLN A 698 14.34 38.61 -5.39
N SER A 699 14.37 39.73 -6.11
CA SER A 699 13.90 41.03 -5.62
C SER A 699 13.53 41.95 -6.79
N ASN A 700 12.99 43.13 -6.48
CA ASN A 700 12.75 44.17 -7.50
C ASN A 700 14.03 44.71 -8.17
N LYS A 701 15.21 44.25 -7.74
CA LYS A 701 16.50 44.63 -8.30
C LYS A 701 17.28 43.48 -8.92
N GLN A 702 16.89 42.22 -8.70
CA GLN A 702 17.72 41.08 -9.03
C GLN A 702 16.90 39.85 -9.45
N ILE A 703 17.34 39.22 -10.53
CA ILE A 703 16.86 37.93 -11.05
C ILE A 703 18.06 37.00 -11.13
N ASP A 704 17.95 35.80 -10.57
CA ASP A 704 19.01 34.80 -10.60
C ASP A 704 18.55 33.56 -11.37
N ILE A 705 19.21 33.28 -12.49
CA ILE A 705 18.94 32.13 -13.36
C ILE A 705 19.94 31.02 -13.00
N PRO A 706 19.48 29.91 -12.40
CA PRO A 706 20.37 28.81 -12.04
C PRO A 706 20.90 28.08 -13.27
N ALA A 707 22.02 27.37 -13.07
CA ALA A 707 22.61 26.51 -14.10
C ALA A 707 21.60 25.48 -14.64
N GLY A 708 21.67 25.19 -15.94
CA GLY A 708 20.80 24.23 -16.62
C GLY A 708 19.49 24.79 -17.18
N VAL A 709 19.11 26.03 -16.86
CA VAL A 709 17.91 26.68 -17.44
C VAL A 709 18.21 27.23 -18.84
N ILE A 710 19.41 27.73 -19.05
CA ILE A 710 19.89 28.22 -20.34
C ILE A 710 20.32 27.01 -21.17
N THR A 711 19.71 26.87 -22.34
CA THR A 711 19.89 25.74 -23.27
C THR A 711 21.11 25.94 -24.16
N ASP A 712 21.51 24.89 -24.89
CA ASP A 712 22.60 24.92 -25.86
C ASP A 712 22.36 25.91 -27.02
N ALA A 713 21.09 26.26 -27.29
CA ALA A 713 20.73 27.23 -28.32
C ALA A 713 21.36 28.62 -28.11
N VAL A 714 21.60 29.01 -26.85
CA VAL A 714 22.16 30.32 -26.46
C VAL A 714 23.70 30.35 -26.55
N GLU A 715 24.34 29.21 -26.75
CA GLU A 715 25.80 29.15 -26.85
C GLU A 715 26.32 29.92 -28.08
N GLY A 716 27.31 30.78 -27.82
CA GLY A 716 27.83 31.73 -28.78
C GLY A 716 28.64 32.84 -28.14
N ASN A 717 29.12 33.76 -28.98
CA ASN A 717 29.85 34.94 -28.54
C ASN A 717 28.92 36.16 -28.57
N GLU A 718 29.22 37.16 -27.74
CA GLU A 718 28.50 38.44 -27.71
C GLU A 718 26.98 38.35 -27.44
N ILE A 719 26.56 37.38 -26.63
CA ILE A 719 25.17 37.21 -26.24
C ILE A 719 24.71 38.43 -25.43
N ALA A 720 23.59 39.01 -25.86
CA ALA A 720 22.91 40.10 -25.18
C ALA A 720 21.64 39.57 -24.49
N VAL A 721 21.25 40.20 -23.38
CA VAL A 721 20.02 39.86 -22.67
C VAL A 721 19.09 41.07 -22.65
N ARG A 722 17.79 40.84 -22.77
CA ARG A 722 16.75 41.83 -22.47
C ARG A 722 15.59 41.18 -21.73
N VAL A 723 14.78 41.98 -21.07
CA VAL A 723 13.66 41.53 -20.25
C VAL A 723 12.37 42.21 -20.67
N TRP A 724 11.23 41.57 -20.40
CA TRP A 724 9.90 42.05 -20.75
C TRP A 724 9.03 42.19 -19.51
N ASN A 725 8.21 43.24 -19.44
CA ASN A 725 7.07 43.31 -18.52
C ASN A 725 5.76 43.55 -19.28
N LYS A 726 4.67 43.79 -18.55
CA LYS A 726 3.34 44.08 -19.14
C LYS A 726 3.31 45.38 -19.97
N VAL A 727 4.25 46.31 -19.74
CA VAL A 727 4.34 47.61 -20.42
C VAL A 727 5.14 47.53 -21.71
N GLY A 728 6.25 46.79 -21.71
CA GLY A 728 7.10 46.63 -22.89
C GLY A 728 8.44 45.95 -22.64
N VAL A 729 9.31 46.05 -23.64
CA VAL A 729 10.66 45.45 -23.64
C VAL A 729 11.67 46.43 -23.05
N SER A 730 12.60 45.93 -22.25
CA SER A 730 13.77 46.68 -21.83
C SER A 730 14.71 46.99 -23.00
N GLU A 731 15.59 47.98 -22.81
CA GLU A 731 16.82 48.04 -23.61
C GLU A 731 17.68 46.80 -23.36
N LYS A 732 18.59 46.50 -24.31
CA LYS A 732 19.55 45.39 -24.15
C LYS A 732 20.51 45.71 -23.02
N ALA A 733 20.92 44.69 -22.28
CA ALA A 733 21.85 44.84 -21.17
C ALA A 733 23.17 45.49 -21.62
N PRO A 734 23.84 46.26 -20.74
CA PRO A 734 25.09 46.94 -21.07
C PRO A 734 26.23 45.96 -21.41
N GLN A 735 26.23 44.79 -20.77
CA GLN A 735 27.24 43.76 -20.96
C GLN A 735 26.80 42.75 -22.02
N LYS A 736 27.72 42.38 -22.90
CA LYS A 736 27.64 41.20 -23.76
C LYS A 736 28.72 40.21 -23.35
N PHE A 737 28.41 38.93 -23.41
CA PHE A 737 29.31 37.90 -22.92
C PHE A 737 29.25 36.64 -23.78
N ARG A 738 30.28 35.82 -23.69
CA ARG A 738 30.33 34.49 -24.30
C ARG A 738 29.62 33.49 -23.39
N VAL A 739 28.79 32.65 -24.01
CA VAL A 739 28.10 31.54 -23.34
C VAL A 739 28.68 30.24 -23.86
N GLU A 740 29.21 29.41 -22.95
CA GLU A 740 29.75 28.10 -23.28
C GLU A 740 29.14 26.97 -22.43
N THR A 741 29.28 25.73 -22.90
CA THR A 741 28.89 24.55 -22.13
C THR A 741 29.99 24.19 -21.14
N GLY A 742 29.73 24.37 -19.85
CA GLY A 742 30.54 23.75 -18.80
C GLY A 742 30.47 22.22 -18.82
N ARG A 743 31.08 21.57 -17.84
CA ARG A 743 30.97 20.10 -17.73
C ARG A 743 29.51 19.65 -17.57
N PRO A 744 29.14 18.46 -18.05
CA PRO A 744 27.81 17.91 -17.82
C PRO A 744 27.49 17.79 -16.33
N ARG A 745 26.21 17.90 -15.96
CA ARG A 745 25.76 17.56 -14.61
C ARG A 745 24.69 16.49 -14.67
N VAL A 746 24.86 15.48 -13.82
CA VAL A 746 23.85 14.44 -13.59
C VAL A 746 23.11 14.83 -12.32
N LEU A 747 21.79 14.94 -12.40
CA LEU A 747 20.93 15.22 -11.26
C LEU A 747 20.33 13.93 -10.71
N SER A 748 19.82 13.09 -11.61
CA SER A 748 19.17 11.83 -11.25
C SER A 748 19.23 10.83 -12.38
N THR A 749 18.89 9.59 -12.06
CA THR A 749 18.70 8.49 -13.01
C THR A 749 17.46 7.70 -12.67
N THR A 750 17.00 6.85 -13.60
CA THR A 750 15.88 5.93 -13.33
C THR A 750 16.18 4.84 -12.31
N ALA A 751 17.44 4.67 -11.87
CA ALA A 751 17.85 3.64 -10.93
C ALA A 751 18.39 4.19 -9.60
N ASP A 752 18.14 5.47 -9.29
CA ASP A 752 18.62 6.08 -8.05
C ASP A 752 18.05 5.36 -6.80
N GLY A 753 18.94 4.93 -5.90
CA GLY A 753 18.56 4.22 -4.68
C GLY A 753 18.05 2.79 -4.88
N ILE A 754 17.97 2.29 -6.11
CA ILE A 754 17.52 0.92 -6.43
C ILE A 754 18.62 0.16 -7.20
N VAL A 755 18.38 -1.13 -7.47
CA VAL A 755 19.32 -1.94 -8.24
C VAL A 755 19.19 -1.62 -9.72
N TYR A 756 20.31 -1.28 -10.36
CA TYR A 756 20.38 -1.12 -11.81
C TYR A 756 20.76 -2.45 -12.48
N ASP A 757 19.86 -2.99 -13.31
CA ASP A 757 20.19 -4.09 -14.22
C ASP A 757 20.87 -3.53 -15.48
N ARG A 758 22.15 -3.84 -15.68
CA ARG A 758 22.88 -3.41 -16.90
C ARG A 758 22.37 -4.05 -18.19
N ALA A 759 21.49 -5.04 -18.11
CA ALA A 759 20.71 -5.56 -19.24
C ALA A 759 19.42 -4.74 -19.50
N GLU A 760 19.23 -3.61 -18.84
CA GLU A 760 18.19 -2.64 -19.13
C GLU A 760 18.78 -1.26 -19.50
N VAL A 761 17.96 -0.42 -20.12
CA VAL A 761 18.32 0.96 -20.43
C VAL A 761 18.30 1.81 -19.14
N LEU A 762 19.23 2.76 -19.04
CA LEU A 762 19.26 3.72 -17.94
C LEU A 762 19.00 5.12 -18.49
N THR A 763 17.93 5.76 -18.05
CA THR A 763 17.69 7.17 -18.38
C THR A 763 18.40 8.04 -17.36
N ILE A 764 19.16 9.01 -17.87
CA ILE A 764 19.94 9.98 -17.10
C ILE A 764 19.31 11.35 -17.29
N HIS A 765 19.01 12.01 -16.18
CA HIS A 765 18.48 13.36 -16.14
C HIS A 765 19.53 14.32 -15.58
N GLY A 766 19.63 15.49 -16.20
CA GLY A 766 20.68 16.45 -15.90
C GLY A 766 20.60 17.66 -16.80
N PHE A 767 21.75 18.26 -17.09
CA PHE A 767 21.88 19.33 -18.07
C PHE A 767 23.32 19.46 -18.58
N GLY A 768 23.47 20.10 -19.74
CA GLY A 768 24.75 20.19 -20.45
C GLY A 768 25.10 18.87 -21.14
N PHE A 769 24.11 18.12 -21.62
CA PHE A 769 24.36 16.91 -22.39
C PHE A 769 24.66 17.20 -23.86
N LYS A 770 24.23 18.36 -24.37
CA LYS A 770 24.55 18.88 -25.70
C LYS A 770 25.45 20.10 -25.60
N SER A 771 26.27 20.31 -26.62
CA SER A 771 27.17 21.44 -26.73
C SER A 771 27.30 21.87 -28.18
N LYS A 772 27.14 23.16 -28.44
CA LYS A 772 27.32 23.79 -29.75
C LYS A 772 28.73 24.38 -29.90
N THR A 773 29.33 24.80 -28.78
CA THR A 773 30.65 25.46 -28.73
C THR A 773 31.78 24.54 -28.25
N GLY A 774 31.47 23.35 -27.75
CA GLY A 774 32.41 22.32 -27.29
C GLY A 774 32.24 20.98 -28.02
N ASN A 775 32.54 19.87 -27.33
CA ASN A 775 32.38 18.53 -27.89
C ASN A 775 30.90 18.11 -27.85
N GLY A 776 30.34 17.83 -29.02
CA GLY A 776 28.89 17.89 -29.34
C GLY A 776 27.92 17.25 -28.35
N GLU A 777 28.11 15.97 -28.00
CA GLU A 777 27.15 15.22 -27.16
C GLU A 777 27.88 14.31 -26.16
N LEU A 778 27.17 13.80 -25.16
CA LEU A 778 27.70 12.80 -24.21
C LEU A 778 28.26 11.59 -24.94
N LYS A 779 29.43 11.13 -24.51
CA LYS A 779 30.14 10.03 -25.16
C LYS A 779 30.88 9.10 -24.20
N TYR A 780 31.20 9.56 -23.01
CA TYR A 780 32.02 8.81 -22.06
C TYR A 780 31.32 8.68 -20.70
N ILE A 781 31.56 7.56 -20.02
CA ILE A 781 31.09 7.28 -18.66
C ILE A 781 32.25 6.90 -17.75
N ARG A 782 32.03 7.09 -16.46
CA ARG A 782 32.83 6.49 -15.40
C ARG A 782 31.90 6.06 -14.28
N VAL A 783 32.11 4.88 -13.72
CA VAL A 783 31.40 4.45 -12.52
C VAL A 783 32.33 4.61 -11.32
N ASP A 784 31.86 5.32 -10.31
CA ASP A 784 32.55 5.49 -9.04
C ASP A 784 31.86 4.70 -7.93
N ASP A 785 32.62 4.35 -6.89
CA ASP A 785 32.08 3.85 -5.62
C ASP A 785 31.52 5.00 -4.74
N SER A 786 31.05 4.65 -3.54
CA SER A 786 30.53 5.63 -2.57
C SER A 786 31.59 6.61 -2.05
N GLN A 787 32.88 6.28 -2.18
CA GLN A 787 34.01 7.10 -1.76
C GLN A 787 34.59 7.96 -2.91
N GLY A 788 34.05 7.82 -4.13
CA GLY A 788 34.49 8.55 -5.33
C GLY A 788 35.66 7.91 -6.09
N SER A 789 36.05 6.67 -5.76
CA SER A 789 37.07 5.92 -6.48
C SER A 789 36.50 5.31 -7.76
N ALA A 790 37.28 5.31 -8.85
CA ALA A 790 36.86 4.72 -10.11
C ALA A 790 36.81 3.19 -9.97
N VAL A 791 35.66 2.60 -10.25
CA VAL A 791 35.46 1.13 -10.32
C VAL A 791 35.17 0.66 -11.73
N TYR A 792 34.78 1.58 -12.62
CA TYR A 792 34.69 1.33 -14.05
C TYR A 792 35.14 2.56 -14.81
N ASP A 793 36.28 2.44 -15.47
CA ASP A 793 36.95 3.49 -16.23
C ASP A 793 37.63 2.88 -17.47
N SER A 794 38.33 3.69 -18.25
CA SER A 794 39.03 3.25 -19.47
C SER A 794 39.99 2.09 -19.18
N GLY A 795 40.81 2.21 -18.13
CA GLY A 795 41.76 1.17 -17.72
C GLY A 795 41.09 -0.13 -17.31
N ILE A 796 40.10 -0.07 -16.41
CA ILE A 796 39.38 -1.24 -15.89
C ILE A 796 38.53 -1.90 -16.98
N SER A 797 37.85 -1.12 -17.83
CA SER A 797 36.97 -1.67 -18.87
C SER A 797 37.67 -2.65 -19.82
N SER A 798 38.99 -2.50 -19.98
CA SER A 798 39.88 -3.36 -20.78
C SER A 798 40.57 -4.48 -19.98
N GLY A 799 40.25 -4.63 -18.69
CA GLY A 799 40.85 -5.61 -17.77
C GLY A 799 42.17 -5.18 -17.13
N GLY A 800 42.54 -3.90 -17.24
CA GLY A 800 43.73 -3.31 -16.62
C GLY A 800 43.48 -2.73 -15.23
N ALA A 801 44.47 -1.99 -14.71
CA ALA A 801 44.31 -1.17 -13.52
C ALA A 801 43.57 0.14 -13.84
N SER A 802 42.92 0.74 -12.84
CA SER A 802 42.27 2.05 -12.96
C SER A 802 43.25 3.12 -13.46
N ASP A 803 42.86 3.83 -14.52
CA ASP A 803 43.52 5.05 -15.00
C ASP A 803 42.75 6.32 -14.61
N GLY A 804 41.55 6.16 -14.03
CA GLY A 804 40.66 7.22 -13.60
C GLY A 804 39.96 7.96 -14.75
N LEU A 805 40.25 7.62 -16.01
CA LEU A 805 39.72 8.30 -17.20
C LEU A 805 38.40 7.65 -17.63
N PRO A 806 37.38 8.43 -18.04
CA PRO A 806 36.11 7.84 -18.42
C PRO A 806 36.23 7.02 -19.70
N VAL A 807 35.47 5.94 -19.80
CA VAL A 807 35.42 5.02 -20.93
C VAL A 807 34.32 5.41 -21.92
N GLU A 808 34.53 5.17 -23.21
CA GLU A 808 33.53 5.41 -24.24
C GLU A 808 32.30 4.50 -24.02
N ALA A 809 31.10 5.07 -24.11
CA ALA A 809 29.84 4.35 -23.98
C ALA A 809 28.82 4.83 -25.01
N SER A 810 27.82 3.97 -25.27
CA SER A 810 26.76 4.27 -26.23
C SER A 810 25.61 5.02 -25.55
N PHE A 811 25.34 6.23 -26.03
CA PHE A 811 24.25 7.09 -25.57
C PHE A 811 23.26 7.38 -26.70
N GLU A 812 21.99 7.50 -26.34
CA GLU A 812 20.98 8.21 -27.11
C GLU A 812 20.67 9.53 -26.39
N VAL A 813 21.21 10.65 -26.90
CA VAL A 813 21.00 11.98 -26.29
C VAL A 813 19.74 12.61 -26.86
N VAL A 814 18.63 12.46 -26.14
CA VAL A 814 17.31 12.94 -26.54
C VAL A 814 17.31 14.48 -26.62
N ASP A 815 17.70 15.13 -25.53
CA ASP A 815 17.79 16.59 -25.42
C ASP A 815 18.96 17.00 -24.50
N ASP A 816 19.12 18.30 -24.21
CA ASP A 816 20.22 18.79 -23.36
C ASP A 816 20.10 18.34 -21.89
N THR A 817 18.93 17.87 -21.48
CA THR A 817 18.60 17.49 -20.10
C THR A 817 18.37 16.00 -19.89
N THR A 818 18.19 15.24 -20.97
CA THR A 818 17.85 13.82 -20.93
C THR A 818 18.70 13.03 -21.91
N ALA A 819 19.38 12.00 -21.41
CA ALA A 819 20.13 11.05 -22.21
C ALA A 819 19.83 9.62 -21.76
N VAL A 820 19.78 8.67 -22.70
CA VAL A 820 19.57 7.25 -22.40
C VAL A 820 20.88 6.51 -22.64
N LEU A 821 21.37 5.85 -21.60
CA LEU A 821 22.46 4.90 -21.70
C LEU A 821 21.89 3.56 -22.20
N THR A 822 22.42 3.06 -23.31
CA THR A 822 21.90 1.84 -23.94
C THR A 822 22.19 0.59 -23.10
N ILE A 823 21.42 -0.47 -23.34
CA ILE A 823 21.65 -1.80 -22.75
C ILE A 823 23.11 -2.25 -22.91
N ASN A 824 23.68 -2.85 -21.86
CA ASN A 824 25.05 -3.37 -21.81
C ASN A 824 26.15 -2.34 -22.09
N ALA A 825 25.90 -1.03 -21.91
CA ALA A 825 26.93 0.00 -22.05
C ALA A 825 28.02 -0.08 -20.96
N VAL A 826 27.70 -0.68 -19.80
CA VAL A 826 28.67 -1.06 -18.76
C VAL A 826 28.82 -2.58 -18.72
N ASN A 827 30.05 -3.06 -18.52
CA ASN A 827 30.33 -4.50 -18.43
C ASN A 827 30.31 -5.00 -16.96
N SER A 828 30.58 -6.29 -16.75
CA SER A 828 30.54 -6.93 -15.42
C SER A 828 31.52 -6.36 -14.41
N LEU A 829 32.55 -5.62 -14.83
CA LEU A 829 33.53 -5.03 -13.92
C LEU A 829 32.95 -3.83 -13.13
N ALA A 830 31.84 -3.26 -13.61
CA ALA A 830 31.10 -2.22 -12.89
C ALA A 830 30.19 -2.78 -11.79
N ASP A 831 29.99 -4.11 -11.74
CA ASP A 831 29.08 -4.74 -10.78
C ASP A 831 29.49 -4.41 -9.32
N GLY A 832 28.50 -4.21 -8.47
CA GLY A 832 28.64 -4.08 -7.01
C GLY A 832 27.77 -3.02 -6.37
N SER A 833 27.89 -2.87 -5.05
CA SER A 833 26.98 -2.02 -4.25
C SER A 833 27.37 -0.54 -4.26
N SER A 834 26.41 0.36 -3.99
CA SER A 834 26.68 1.80 -3.79
C SER A 834 27.49 2.45 -4.93
N ARG A 835 27.06 2.24 -6.17
CA ARG A 835 27.75 2.74 -7.37
C ARG A 835 27.11 4.03 -7.85
N ARG A 836 27.89 4.92 -8.45
CA ARG A 836 27.37 6.12 -9.13
C ARG A 836 27.87 6.20 -10.55
N ILE A 837 27.03 6.64 -11.47
CA ILE A 837 27.45 6.96 -12.82
C ILE A 837 27.85 8.42 -12.92
N ARG A 838 28.94 8.68 -13.65
CA ARG A 838 29.38 10.02 -14.05
C ARG A 838 29.58 10.02 -15.55
N VAL A 839 29.29 11.14 -16.17
CA VAL A 839 29.27 11.26 -17.63
C VAL A 839 30.19 12.38 -18.10
N SER A 840 30.67 12.27 -19.32
CA SER A 840 31.42 13.32 -20.00
C SER A 840 31.18 13.33 -21.50
N ARG A 841 31.43 14.49 -22.12
CA ARG A 841 31.46 14.67 -23.57
C ARG A 841 32.85 14.42 -24.15
N ASP A 842 33.90 14.46 -23.32
CA ASP A 842 35.29 14.32 -23.76
C ASP A 842 36.20 13.69 -22.69
N VAL A 843 37.37 13.23 -23.12
CA VAL A 843 38.40 12.67 -22.23
C VAL A 843 39.60 13.63 -22.21
N PRO A 844 40.04 14.11 -21.03
CA PRO A 844 41.22 14.98 -20.96
C PRO A 844 42.50 14.22 -21.32
N ALA A 845 43.50 14.94 -21.83
CA ALA A 845 44.83 14.38 -22.10
C ALA A 845 45.59 13.95 -20.83
N ALA A 846 45.22 14.48 -19.65
CA ALA A 846 45.81 14.16 -18.35
C ALA A 846 44.73 14.04 -17.26
N VAL A 847 44.91 13.11 -16.32
CA VAL A 847 43.97 12.85 -15.20
C VAL A 847 43.80 14.07 -14.29
N SER A 848 44.79 14.95 -14.19
CA SER A 848 44.71 16.19 -13.42
C SER A 848 43.60 17.14 -13.89
N ASP A 849 43.23 17.08 -15.16
CA ASP A 849 42.19 17.92 -15.76
C ASP A 849 40.81 17.25 -15.78
N LEU A 850 40.69 16.05 -15.22
CA LEU A 850 39.45 15.27 -15.24
C LEU A 850 38.23 16.02 -14.72
N ASN A 851 38.41 16.80 -13.65
CA ASN A 851 37.31 17.55 -13.04
C ASN A 851 36.76 18.68 -13.94
N LYS A 852 37.46 19.05 -15.01
CA LYS A 852 36.96 20.02 -16.01
C LYS A 852 36.02 19.40 -17.04
N HIS A 853 36.04 18.08 -17.21
CA HIS A 853 35.25 17.38 -18.23
C HIS A 853 34.22 16.42 -17.63
N LEU A 854 34.57 15.73 -16.55
CA LEU A 854 33.72 14.72 -15.93
C LEU A 854 32.69 15.37 -15.02
N SER A 855 31.43 14.90 -15.10
CA SER A 855 30.35 15.40 -14.24
C SER A 855 30.73 15.30 -12.76
N PRO A 856 30.28 16.20 -11.88
CA PRO A 856 30.52 16.09 -10.45
C PRO A 856 29.96 14.79 -9.88
N GLY A 857 30.60 14.22 -8.86
CA GLY A 857 30.08 13.09 -8.10
C GLY A 857 29.04 13.51 -7.07
N THR A 858 28.04 14.31 -7.45
CA THR A 858 26.97 14.77 -6.55
C THR A 858 25.64 14.07 -6.79
N ASN A 859 25.53 13.27 -7.85
CA ASN A 859 24.33 12.52 -8.16
C ASN A 859 24.12 11.36 -7.17
N PRO A 860 22.86 10.92 -6.99
CA PRO A 860 22.54 9.77 -6.14
C PRO A 860 23.28 8.49 -6.58
N VAL A 861 23.50 7.60 -5.61
CA VAL A 861 24.08 6.28 -5.85
C VAL A 861 22.97 5.27 -6.17
N PHE A 862 23.26 4.32 -7.04
CA PHE A 862 22.52 3.06 -7.19
C PHE A 862 22.71 2.22 -5.93
N ALA A 863 21.69 1.44 -5.54
CA ALA A 863 21.85 0.44 -4.49
C ALA A 863 22.91 -0.60 -4.89
N ALA A 864 22.85 -1.07 -6.14
CA ALA A 864 23.88 -1.88 -6.77
C ALA A 864 23.76 -1.85 -8.30
N ILE A 865 24.86 -2.13 -9.00
CA ILE A 865 24.85 -2.49 -10.43
C ILE A 865 24.99 -4.01 -10.52
N THR A 866 24.14 -4.66 -11.32
CA THR A 866 24.17 -6.12 -11.51
C THR A 866 23.48 -6.50 -12.82
N THR A 867 23.36 -7.80 -13.11
CA THR A 867 22.45 -8.35 -14.12
C THR A 867 22.13 -9.81 -13.77
N LYS A 868 21.56 -10.62 -14.66
CA LYS A 868 21.36 -12.05 -14.36
C LYS A 868 22.70 -12.73 -14.02
N PRO A 869 22.75 -13.56 -12.95
CA PRO A 869 23.98 -14.20 -12.53
C PRO A 869 24.43 -15.22 -13.58
N VAL A 870 25.73 -15.27 -13.86
CA VAL A 870 26.34 -16.25 -14.78
C VAL A 870 27.46 -16.95 -14.06
N ILE A 871 27.44 -18.28 -14.07
CA ILE A 871 28.46 -19.13 -13.45
C ILE A 871 29.52 -19.46 -14.49
N SER A 872 30.78 -19.16 -14.17
CA SER A 872 31.94 -19.47 -15.02
C SER A 872 32.63 -20.77 -14.58
N THR A 873 32.90 -20.93 -13.28
CA THR A 873 33.58 -22.12 -12.73
C THR A 873 33.00 -22.49 -11.37
N LEU A 874 33.02 -23.79 -11.06
CA LEU A 874 32.64 -24.35 -9.77
C LEU A 874 33.82 -25.14 -9.21
N ASN A 875 34.49 -24.61 -8.20
CA ASN A 875 35.63 -25.26 -7.56
C ASN A 875 35.25 -25.64 -6.13
N GLN A 876 35.74 -26.77 -5.62
CA GLN A 876 35.57 -27.17 -4.22
C GLN A 876 36.91 -27.48 -3.56
N LEU A 877 37.03 -27.17 -2.28
CA LEU A 877 38.24 -27.39 -1.50
C LEU A 877 38.32 -28.85 -1.07
N GLN A 878 39.44 -29.52 -1.35
CA GLN A 878 39.67 -30.89 -0.92
C GLN A 878 39.79 -31.00 0.61
N SER A 879 39.75 -32.24 1.13
CA SER A 879 39.85 -32.52 2.56
C SER A 879 41.20 -32.18 3.18
N ASP A 880 42.22 -31.88 2.36
CA ASP A 880 43.53 -31.41 2.81
C ASP A 880 43.53 -29.91 3.22
N GLY A 881 42.44 -29.19 2.93
CA GLY A 881 42.27 -27.77 3.24
C GLY A 881 43.09 -26.82 2.38
N SER A 882 43.75 -27.28 1.31
CA SER A 882 44.64 -26.45 0.49
C SER A 882 44.51 -26.66 -1.03
N THR A 883 44.08 -27.83 -1.48
CA THR A 883 43.95 -28.15 -2.91
C THR A 883 42.52 -27.90 -3.38
N TRP A 884 42.35 -27.18 -4.49
CA TRP A 884 41.05 -26.98 -5.14
C TRP A 884 40.85 -27.98 -6.27
N GLU A 885 39.67 -28.56 -6.37
CA GLU A 885 39.26 -29.42 -7.47
C GLU A 885 38.04 -28.83 -8.17
N ASP A 886 37.97 -28.95 -9.49
CA ASP A 886 36.80 -28.55 -10.28
C ASP A 886 35.67 -29.58 -10.12
N VAL A 887 34.49 -29.08 -9.73
CA VAL A 887 33.26 -29.87 -9.54
C VAL A 887 32.83 -30.53 -10.84
N LEU A 888 33.06 -29.88 -11.98
CA LEU A 888 32.63 -30.39 -13.30
C LEU A 888 33.57 -31.49 -13.81
N THR A 889 34.87 -31.36 -13.54
CA THR A 889 35.86 -32.40 -13.82
C THR A 889 35.63 -33.65 -12.96
N THR A 890 35.31 -33.46 -11.68
CA THR A 890 34.96 -34.57 -10.78
C THR A 890 33.53 -35.09 -11.00
N GLY A 891 32.67 -34.29 -11.65
CA GLY A 891 31.24 -34.55 -11.85
C GLY A 891 30.40 -34.50 -10.57
N MET A 892 30.96 -34.01 -9.45
CA MET A 892 30.40 -34.21 -8.12
C MET A 892 30.64 -33.01 -7.19
N TYR A 893 29.55 -32.40 -6.71
CA TYR A 893 29.56 -31.46 -5.60
C TYR A 893 29.44 -32.19 -4.27
N LYS A 894 30.44 -31.98 -3.42
CA LYS A 894 30.59 -32.61 -2.10
C LYS A 894 30.13 -31.62 -1.04
N ARG A 895 28.91 -31.77 -0.51
CA ARG A 895 28.30 -30.80 0.44
C ARG A 895 29.10 -30.64 1.73
N ASP A 896 29.88 -31.64 2.11
CA ASP A 896 30.79 -31.64 3.25
C ASP A 896 32.08 -30.82 3.02
N ARG A 897 32.22 -30.17 1.86
CA ARG A 897 33.38 -29.34 1.48
C ARG A 897 32.96 -27.92 1.16
N ILE A 898 33.93 -27.00 1.25
CA ILE A 898 33.75 -25.61 0.83
C ILE A 898 33.65 -25.58 -0.69
N ILE A 899 32.69 -24.82 -1.23
CA ILE A 899 32.57 -24.57 -2.67
C ILE A 899 32.77 -23.08 -2.97
N GLU A 900 33.48 -22.81 -4.05
CA GLU A 900 33.69 -21.51 -4.65
C GLU A 900 33.00 -21.46 -6.01
N ILE A 901 32.11 -20.48 -6.17
CA ILE A 901 31.39 -20.20 -7.39
C ILE A 901 31.97 -18.90 -7.94
N ASN A 902 32.62 -18.97 -9.10
CA ASN A 902 33.13 -17.79 -9.79
C ASN A 902 32.23 -17.45 -10.98
N GLY A 903 32.02 -16.18 -11.26
CA GLY A 903 31.04 -15.74 -12.24
C GLY A 903 30.96 -14.23 -12.40
N THR A 904 29.83 -13.76 -12.90
CA THR A 904 29.49 -12.33 -12.97
C THR A 904 28.13 -12.09 -12.33
N ALA A 905 27.88 -10.85 -11.88
CA ALA A 905 26.63 -10.43 -11.26
C ALA A 905 26.22 -11.22 -10.00
N LEU A 906 27.21 -11.66 -9.21
CA LEU A 906 26.98 -12.38 -7.95
C LEU A 906 26.77 -11.46 -6.74
N ASN A 907 26.96 -10.15 -6.90
CA ASN A 907 26.98 -9.16 -5.81
C ASN A 907 25.63 -8.93 -5.10
N THR A 908 24.52 -9.18 -5.79
CA THR A 908 23.16 -9.01 -5.26
C THR A 908 22.45 -10.35 -5.01
N LEU A 909 23.21 -11.43 -4.83
CA LEU A 909 22.62 -12.75 -4.61
C LEU A 909 21.74 -12.80 -3.38
N SER A 910 20.52 -13.29 -3.56
CA SER A 910 19.52 -13.51 -2.52
C SER A 910 19.35 -14.99 -2.19
N THR A 911 19.56 -15.89 -3.14
CA THR A 911 19.39 -17.34 -2.93
C THR A 911 20.29 -18.17 -3.83
N VAL A 912 20.88 -19.22 -3.28
CA VAL A 912 21.57 -20.29 -4.02
C VAL A 912 20.76 -21.57 -3.85
N GLU A 913 20.21 -22.11 -4.93
CA GLU A 913 19.36 -23.30 -4.94
C GLU A 913 20.02 -24.43 -5.74
N ILE A 914 19.86 -25.66 -5.25
CA ILE A 914 20.16 -26.88 -6.00
C ILE A 914 18.84 -27.39 -6.60
N VAL A 915 18.77 -27.46 -7.93
CA VAL A 915 17.60 -27.89 -8.68
C VAL A 915 17.86 -29.21 -9.39
N ARG A 916 16.78 -29.85 -9.85
CA ARG A 916 16.86 -31.05 -10.70
C ARG A 916 17.46 -30.71 -12.06
N GLU A 917 17.85 -31.74 -12.81
CA GLU A 917 18.46 -31.61 -14.13
C GLU A 917 17.57 -30.88 -15.15
N ASP A 918 16.24 -30.98 -15.02
CA ASP A 918 15.26 -30.25 -15.82
C ASP A 918 15.02 -28.81 -15.34
N GLY A 919 15.71 -28.38 -14.27
CA GLY A 919 15.56 -27.08 -13.64
C GLY A 919 14.34 -26.97 -12.73
N THR A 920 13.61 -28.03 -12.42
CA THR A 920 12.52 -27.99 -11.43
C THR A 920 13.07 -28.03 -10.01
N SER A 921 12.45 -27.29 -9.10
CA SER A 921 12.76 -27.35 -7.66
C SER A 921 12.33 -28.70 -7.07
N PHE A 922 12.98 -29.10 -5.99
CA PHE A 922 12.59 -30.28 -5.22
C PHE A 922 11.26 -30.05 -4.49
N ALA A 923 10.57 -31.13 -4.12
CA ALA A 923 9.34 -31.05 -3.32
C ALA A 923 9.61 -30.36 -1.98
N ASN A 924 10.77 -30.65 -1.38
CA ASN A 924 11.39 -29.84 -0.34
C ASN A 924 12.56 -29.07 -0.98
N PRO A 925 12.44 -27.75 -1.21
CA PRO A 925 13.48 -26.97 -1.88
C PRO A 925 14.84 -27.04 -1.14
N VAL A 926 15.91 -27.30 -1.88
CA VAL A 926 17.28 -27.36 -1.35
C VAL A 926 17.98 -26.05 -1.69
N PHE A 927 18.00 -25.11 -0.74
CA PHE A 927 18.57 -23.79 -0.97
C PHE A 927 19.23 -23.21 0.28
N ILE A 928 20.01 -22.16 0.06
CA ILE A 928 20.52 -21.26 1.09
C ILE A 928 20.10 -19.83 0.74
N GLN A 929 19.44 -19.17 1.68
CA GLN A 929 19.03 -17.78 1.55
C GLN A 929 20.12 -16.86 2.10
N LEU A 930 20.33 -15.72 1.44
CA LEU A 930 21.34 -14.73 1.77
C LEU A 930 20.69 -13.45 2.35
N PRO A 931 21.40 -12.74 3.26
CA PRO A 931 22.75 -13.01 3.76
C PRO A 931 22.80 -14.22 4.71
N ASN A 932 23.89 -14.99 4.66
CA ASN A 932 24.10 -16.16 5.53
C ASN A 932 25.56 -16.16 6.03
N PRO A 933 25.82 -16.42 7.33
CA PRO A 933 27.19 -16.41 7.87
C PRO A 933 28.12 -17.47 7.26
N ALA A 934 27.57 -18.53 6.67
CA ALA A 934 28.35 -19.55 5.97
C ALA A 934 28.66 -19.18 4.51
N VAL A 935 28.18 -18.02 4.02
CA VAL A 935 28.39 -17.58 2.64
C VAL A 935 29.05 -16.21 2.60
N VAL A 936 30.13 -16.12 1.85
CA VAL A 936 30.80 -14.85 1.56
C VAL A 936 30.58 -14.52 0.09
N VAL A 937 30.05 -13.34 -0.17
CA VAL A 937 29.83 -12.79 -1.51
C VAL A 937 30.76 -11.60 -1.68
N GLU A 938 31.57 -11.60 -2.73
CA GLU A 938 32.40 -10.43 -3.07
C GLU A 938 31.53 -9.31 -3.64
N ASP A 939 31.78 -8.07 -3.21
CA ASP A 939 30.99 -6.90 -3.66
C ASP A 939 31.08 -6.68 -5.17
N ASN A 940 32.22 -7.00 -5.81
CA ASN A 940 32.37 -6.88 -7.27
C ASN A 940 31.60 -7.95 -8.07
N GLY A 941 30.88 -8.86 -7.39
CA GLY A 941 30.05 -9.87 -8.01
C GLY A 941 30.80 -10.94 -8.78
N THR A 942 32.10 -11.10 -8.55
CA THR A 942 32.93 -12.09 -9.26
C THR A 942 32.99 -13.46 -8.59
N ARG A 943 32.76 -13.52 -7.27
CA ARG A 943 32.98 -14.73 -6.48
C ARG A 943 32.01 -14.87 -5.30
N VAL A 944 31.61 -16.10 -5.06
CA VAL A 944 30.86 -16.54 -3.87
C VAL A 944 31.55 -17.76 -3.27
N ARG A 945 31.71 -17.78 -1.95
CA ARG A 945 32.22 -18.94 -1.21
C ARG A 945 31.18 -19.42 -0.22
N ILE A 946 30.88 -20.71 -0.27
CA ILE A 946 29.91 -21.36 0.61
C ILE A 946 30.69 -22.36 1.47
N GLY A 947 30.53 -22.23 2.79
CA GLY A 947 31.17 -23.08 3.78
C GLY A 947 30.74 -24.55 3.68
N ALA A 948 31.59 -25.43 4.19
CA ALA A 948 31.29 -26.85 4.29
C ALA A 948 30.00 -27.08 5.10
N SER A 949 29.15 -27.99 4.62
CA SER A 949 27.88 -28.37 5.23
C SER A 949 26.85 -27.23 5.39
N ALA A 950 27.03 -26.10 4.69
CA ALA A 950 26.11 -24.96 4.75
C ALA A 950 24.71 -25.27 4.20
N ILE A 951 24.61 -26.25 3.29
CA ILE A 951 23.34 -26.80 2.80
C ILE A 951 23.13 -28.14 3.53
N PRO A 952 22.30 -28.20 4.59
CA PRO A 952 22.18 -29.41 5.41
C PRO A 952 21.26 -30.47 4.80
N TYR A 953 20.38 -30.09 3.87
CA TYR A 953 19.32 -30.95 3.34
C TYR A 953 19.85 -32.07 2.42
N PRO A 954 19.48 -33.33 2.65
CA PRO A 954 19.94 -34.46 1.84
C PRO A 954 19.06 -34.73 0.60
N ASP A 955 17.95 -34.01 0.40
CA ASP A 955 17.00 -34.27 -0.70
C ASP A 955 17.61 -34.24 -2.11
N ALA A 956 18.73 -33.52 -2.29
CA ALA A 956 19.47 -33.46 -3.55
C ALA A 956 20.51 -34.59 -3.71
N ASP A 957 20.84 -35.33 -2.64
CA ASP A 957 21.95 -36.28 -2.61
C ASP A 957 21.70 -37.52 -3.49
N THR A 958 22.77 -38.02 -4.10
CA THR A 958 22.76 -39.18 -4.98
C THR A 958 24.09 -39.94 -4.93
N ASN A 959 24.06 -41.18 -5.38
CA ASN A 959 25.24 -42.00 -5.60
C ASN A 959 25.96 -41.73 -6.93
N GLY A 960 25.73 -40.58 -7.57
CA GLY A 960 26.35 -40.20 -8.85
C GLY A 960 25.54 -40.54 -10.10
N THR A 961 24.42 -41.25 -9.96
CA THR A 961 23.58 -41.68 -11.11
C THR A 961 22.66 -40.59 -11.67
N VAL A 962 22.29 -39.58 -10.86
CA VAL A 962 21.40 -38.49 -11.28
C VAL A 962 22.08 -37.15 -11.04
N ARG A 963 22.03 -36.26 -12.03
CA ARG A 963 22.67 -34.94 -11.97
C ARG A 963 21.73 -33.87 -11.44
N ARG A 964 22.32 -32.75 -11.02
CA ARG A 964 21.71 -31.55 -10.45
C ARG A 964 22.31 -30.34 -11.12
N ALA A 965 21.61 -29.22 -11.03
CA ALA A 965 22.14 -27.93 -11.43
C ALA A 965 22.10 -26.95 -10.27
N LEU A 966 22.99 -25.97 -10.32
CA LEU A 966 22.94 -24.83 -9.43
C LEU A 966 22.08 -23.73 -10.08
N ARG A 967 21.14 -23.17 -9.33
CA ARG A 967 20.38 -21.99 -9.72
C ARG A 967 20.63 -20.87 -8.73
N LEU A 968 21.08 -19.74 -9.24
CA LEU A 968 21.32 -18.54 -8.45
C LEU A 968 20.20 -17.54 -8.68
N TYR A 969 19.77 -16.88 -7.61
CA TYR A 969 18.81 -15.78 -7.64
C TYR A 969 19.48 -14.52 -7.12
N ASN A 970 19.32 -13.43 -7.85
CA ASN A 970 19.76 -12.10 -7.46
C ASN A 970 18.67 -11.07 -7.78
N ALA A 971 18.97 -9.78 -7.61
CA ALA A 971 18.00 -8.71 -7.83
C ALA A 971 17.51 -8.57 -9.28
N ALA A 972 18.29 -9.00 -10.29
CA ALA A 972 17.91 -8.94 -11.71
C ALA A 972 17.19 -10.21 -12.20
N GLY A 973 17.25 -11.31 -11.44
CA GLY A 973 16.55 -12.54 -11.78
C GLY A 973 17.31 -13.80 -11.38
N LYS A 974 17.32 -14.79 -12.26
CA LYS A 974 17.94 -16.10 -12.01
C LYS A 974 18.89 -16.53 -13.12
N THR A 975 19.88 -17.36 -12.78
CA THR A 975 20.78 -18.00 -13.76
C THR A 975 19.98 -18.81 -14.78
N ASP A 976 20.36 -18.71 -16.05
CA ASP A 976 19.88 -19.59 -17.10
C ASP A 976 20.42 -21.02 -16.93
N MET A 977 19.66 -22.01 -17.38
CA MET A 977 20.07 -23.42 -17.31
C MET A 977 21.19 -23.71 -18.30
N ASN A 978 22.30 -24.28 -17.81
CA ASN A 978 23.41 -24.71 -18.65
C ASN A 978 23.72 -26.19 -18.40
N GLY A 979 23.52 -27.04 -19.41
CA GLY A 979 23.79 -28.48 -19.35
C GLY A 979 25.26 -28.84 -19.11
N SER A 980 26.20 -27.91 -19.35
CA SER A 980 27.62 -28.12 -19.03
C SER A 980 27.96 -27.94 -17.55
N LEU A 981 27.03 -27.41 -16.74
CA LEU A 981 27.21 -27.14 -15.31
C LEU A 981 26.50 -28.17 -14.41
N LEU A 982 26.25 -29.37 -14.93
CA LEU A 982 25.54 -30.43 -14.22
C LEU A 982 26.50 -31.29 -13.38
N PHE A 983 26.13 -31.57 -12.14
CA PHE A 983 26.92 -32.38 -11.19
C PHE A 983 26.03 -33.26 -10.31
N ALA A 984 26.56 -34.36 -9.78
CA ALA A 984 25.92 -35.10 -8.70
C ALA A 984 26.17 -34.41 -7.36
N VAL A 985 25.24 -34.51 -6.42
CA VAL A 985 25.40 -33.97 -5.05
C VAL A 985 25.49 -35.12 -4.07
N ASN A 986 26.39 -35.05 -3.08
CA ASN A 986 26.40 -35.95 -1.93
C ASN A 986 27.24 -35.43 -0.77
N THR A 987 27.28 -36.23 0.30
CA THR A 987 28.14 -36.05 1.47
C THR A 987 28.88 -37.36 1.79
N GLN A 988 29.95 -37.30 2.58
CA GLN A 988 30.71 -38.49 2.96
C GLN A 988 29.84 -39.44 3.81
N PRO A 989 29.61 -40.69 3.38
CA PRO A 989 28.85 -41.64 4.19
C PRO A 989 29.60 -41.98 5.48
N LYS A 990 28.86 -42.00 6.59
CA LYS A 990 29.34 -42.44 7.90
C LYS A 990 28.35 -43.43 8.48
N VAL A 991 28.84 -44.59 8.91
CA VAL A 991 28.02 -45.62 9.56
C VAL A 991 28.19 -45.50 11.07
N THR A 992 27.08 -45.40 11.79
CA THR A 992 27.05 -45.28 13.26
C THR A 992 26.69 -46.58 13.95
N GLY A 993 26.02 -47.50 13.25
CA GLY A 993 25.72 -48.83 13.76
C GLY A 993 24.86 -49.65 12.81
N MET A 994 24.51 -50.87 13.22
CA MET A 994 23.66 -51.78 12.46
C MET A 994 22.82 -52.68 13.38
N GLY A 995 21.72 -53.22 12.86
CA GLY A 995 20.82 -54.12 13.59
C GLY A 995 19.82 -54.83 12.67
N GLY A 996 18.92 -55.60 13.27
CA GLY A 996 17.87 -56.35 12.55
C GLY A 996 18.01 -57.88 12.59
N PHE A 997 19.12 -58.40 13.13
CA PHE A 997 19.30 -59.84 13.31
C PHE A 997 18.40 -60.40 14.42
N ALA A 998 17.68 -61.50 14.14
CA ALA A 998 16.86 -62.18 15.13
C ALA A 998 17.71 -62.75 16.28
N ASN A 999 18.94 -63.16 15.97
CA ASN A 999 19.96 -63.55 16.95
C ASN A 999 21.09 -62.51 16.95
N ALA A 1000 21.38 -61.95 18.12
CA ALA A 1000 22.42 -60.93 18.25
C ALA A 1000 23.78 -61.44 17.73
N GLY A 1001 24.38 -60.73 16.77
CA GLY A 1001 25.67 -61.08 16.17
C GLY A 1001 25.64 -62.22 15.14
N ALA A 1002 24.47 -62.69 14.72
CA ALA A 1002 24.34 -63.74 13.71
C ALA A 1002 23.30 -63.35 12.65
N PHE A 1003 23.78 -63.04 11.43
CA PHE A 1003 22.96 -62.73 10.27
C PHE A 1003 22.53 -64.00 9.54
N ILE A 1004 21.23 -64.29 9.58
CA ILE A 1004 20.63 -65.37 8.79
C ILE A 1004 20.27 -64.81 7.42
N ARG A 1005 20.99 -65.19 6.36
CA ARG A 1005 20.79 -64.64 5.01
C ARG A 1005 19.80 -65.44 4.13
N GLU A 1006 19.06 -66.39 4.70
CA GLU A 1006 18.12 -67.23 3.94
C GLU A 1006 16.92 -66.40 3.44
N LYS A 1007 16.39 -66.71 2.24
CA LYS A 1007 15.32 -65.91 1.62
C LYS A 1007 13.98 -65.91 2.37
N LEU A 1008 13.58 -67.03 2.99
CA LEU A 1008 12.23 -67.16 3.57
C LEU A 1008 12.18 -66.91 5.08
N THR A 1009 13.29 -67.17 5.75
CA THR A 1009 13.44 -67.21 7.23
C THR A 1009 14.59 -66.31 7.70
N GLY A 1010 15.24 -65.61 6.79
CA GLY A 1010 16.38 -64.74 7.09
C GLY A 1010 15.98 -63.45 7.77
N ASP A 1011 17.00 -62.80 8.32
CA ASP A 1011 16.88 -61.53 9.02
C ASP A 1011 16.85 -60.37 8.02
N ASP A 1012 16.08 -59.33 8.32
CA ASP A 1012 16.22 -58.05 7.63
C ASP A 1012 17.38 -57.24 8.24
N VAL A 1013 18.03 -56.41 7.44
CA VAL A 1013 19.19 -55.65 7.88
C VAL A 1013 18.88 -54.15 7.88
N ALA A 1014 19.11 -53.50 9.01
CA ALA A 1014 19.10 -52.05 9.14
C ALA A 1014 20.51 -51.53 9.43
N ILE A 1015 21.02 -50.66 8.55
CA ILE A 1015 22.30 -49.96 8.73
C ILE A 1015 21.99 -48.49 9.00
N HIS A 1016 22.54 -47.94 10.07
CA HIS A 1016 22.29 -46.58 10.52
C HIS A 1016 23.52 -45.70 10.34
N GLY A 1017 23.32 -44.44 9.99
CA GLY A 1017 24.41 -43.54 9.67
C GLY A 1017 23.97 -42.14 9.24
N SER A 1018 24.81 -41.48 8.48
CA SER A 1018 24.52 -40.22 7.77
C SER A 1018 25.17 -40.25 6.38
N GLY A 1019 24.60 -39.55 5.40
CA GLY A 1019 25.15 -39.52 4.04
C GLY A 1019 24.97 -40.81 3.25
N LEU A 1020 24.04 -41.67 3.67
CA LEU A 1020 23.90 -43.02 3.10
C LEU A 1020 23.31 -43.02 1.67
N LEU A 1021 22.75 -41.90 1.21
CA LEU A 1021 22.30 -41.72 -0.18
C LEU A 1021 23.44 -41.73 -1.21
N ALA A 1022 24.70 -41.55 -0.77
CA ALA A 1022 25.88 -41.64 -1.63
C ALA A 1022 26.26 -43.09 -2.01
N VAL A 1023 25.66 -44.08 -1.35
CA VAL A 1023 26.03 -45.50 -1.46
C VAL A 1023 25.48 -46.11 -2.76
N GLY A 1024 26.37 -46.76 -3.51
CA GLY A 1024 26.05 -47.48 -4.75
C GLY A 1024 25.99 -48.99 -4.57
N GLU A 1025 26.79 -49.56 -3.67
CA GLU A 1025 26.78 -51.00 -3.41
C GLU A 1025 26.98 -51.32 -1.92
N ILE A 1026 26.44 -52.47 -1.49
CA ILE A 1026 26.57 -52.99 -0.12
C ILE A 1026 27.28 -54.33 -0.22
N HIS A 1027 28.44 -54.46 0.41
CA HIS A 1027 29.28 -55.67 0.38
C HIS A 1027 29.33 -56.33 1.75
N ILE A 1028 29.43 -57.66 1.79
CA ILE A 1028 29.84 -58.41 3.00
C ILE A 1028 31.33 -58.68 2.90
N ILE A 1029 32.09 -58.20 3.89
CA ILE A 1029 33.55 -58.23 3.86
C ILE A 1029 34.14 -58.75 5.17
N LYS A 1030 35.46 -58.95 5.19
CA LYS A 1030 36.21 -59.28 6.42
C LYS A 1030 36.36 -58.03 7.31
N PRO A 1031 36.51 -58.19 8.64
CA PRO A 1031 36.74 -57.06 9.55
C PRO A 1031 38.01 -56.26 9.23
N SER A 1032 38.94 -56.82 8.46
CA SER A 1032 40.14 -56.12 7.98
C SER A 1032 39.88 -55.07 6.90
N GLY A 1033 38.63 -54.93 6.41
CA GLY A 1033 38.28 -54.02 5.31
C GLY A 1033 38.39 -54.65 3.91
N ALA A 1034 38.96 -55.85 3.82
CA ALA A 1034 39.17 -56.56 2.55
C ALA A 1034 37.96 -57.41 2.14
N ASP A 1035 37.68 -57.48 0.84
CA ASP A 1035 36.63 -58.33 0.29
C ASP A 1035 37.00 -59.83 0.49
N ILE A 1036 36.01 -60.68 0.78
CA ILE A 1036 36.22 -62.06 1.27
C ILE A 1036 36.94 -62.94 0.25
N ASN A 1037 36.60 -62.83 -1.04
CA ASN A 1037 37.27 -63.49 -2.14
C ASN A 1037 37.02 -62.77 -3.48
N ALA A 1038 37.91 -61.85 -3.86
CA ALA A 1038 37.78 -61.07 -5.09
C ALA A 1038 37.81 -61.93 -6.39
N THR A 1039 38.30 -63.17 -6.31
CA THR A 1039 38.47 -64.06 -7.49
C THR A 1039 37.25 -64.94 -7.73
N ALA A 1040 36.49 -65.30 -6.68
CA ALA A 1040 35.29 -66.14 -6.76
C ALA A 1040 33.97 -65.34 -6.87
N GLY A 1041 34.05 -64.00 -6.83
CA GLY A 1041 32.91 -63.09 -6.88
C GLY A 1041 32.62 -62.43 -5.53
N ILE A 1042 32.38 -61.12 -5.54
CA ILE A 1042 32.18 -60.31 -4.32
C ILE A 1042 30.73 -60.47 -3.84
N PRO A 1043 30.49 -60.78 -2.54
CA PRO A 1043 29.15 -60.79 -1.97
C PRO A 1043 28.56 -59.38 -1.90
N ARG A 1044 27.68 -59.01 -2.85
CA ARG A 1044 27.15 -57.64 -2.94
C ARG A 1044 25.69 -57.51 -3.34
N ILE A 1045 25.10 -56.37 -2.96
CA ILE A 1045 23.87 -55.80 -3.52
C ILE A 1045 24.21 -54.49 -4.22
N ILE A 1046 23.73 -54.30 -5.45
CA ILE A 1046 23.90 -53.07 -6.23
C ILE A 1046 22.63 -52.22 -6.08
N LEU A 1047 22.78 -50.91 -5.90
CA LEU A 1047 21.68 -49.98 -5.68
C LEU A 1047 21.47 -49.07 -6.91
N PRO A 1048 20.21 -48.69 -7.22
CA PRO A 1048 18.98 -49.00 -6.48
C PRO A 1048 18.50 -50.45 -6.66
N HIS A 1049 17.92 -51.04 -5.61
CA HIS A 1049 17.36 -52.40 -5.62
C HIS A 1049 15.95 -52.40 -5.02
N PRO A 1050 14.95 -53.11 -5.59
CA PRO A 1050 13.56 -53.06 -5.12
C PRO A 1050 13.37 -53.54 -3.66
N GLY A 1051 14.24 -54.43 -3.18
CA GLY A 1051 14.25 -54.89 -1.78
C GLY A 1051 15.16 -54.09 -0.84
N VAL A 1052 15.68 -52.94 -1.27
CA VAL A 1052 16.51 -52.07 -0.42
C VAL A 1052 15.95 -50.64 -0.41
N THR A 1053 15.58 -50.17 0.78
CA THR A 1053 15.19 -48.77 0.99
C THR A 1053 16.39 -47.98 1.51
N VAL A 1054 16.76 -46.91 0.82
CA VAL A 1054 17.86 -46.02 1.22
C VAL A 1054 17.27 -44.66 1.59
N SER A 1055 17.53 -44.21 2.82
CA SER A 1055 17.39 -42.83 3.25
C SER A 1055 18.76 -42.28 3.65
N ASP A 1056 18.84 -40.97 3.93
CA ASP A 1056 20.11 -40.35 4.36
C ASP A 1056 20.68 -40.96 5.66
N THR A 1057 19.79 -41.40 6.55
CA THR A 1057 20.16 -41.89 7.88
C THR A 1057 20.04 -43.41 8.06
N ARG A 1058 19.40 -44.11 7.12
CA ARG A 1058 19.18 -45.55 7.22
C ARG A 1058 19.19 -46.24 5.85
N ILE A 1059 19.87 -47.37 5.77
CA ILE A 1059 19.68 -48.37 4.72
C ILE A 1059 18.92 -49.54 5.33
N PHE A 1060 17.83 -49.95 4.72
CA PHE A 1060 17.05 -51.12 5.12
C PHE A 1060 17.03 -52.15 3.98
N ILE A 1061 17.54 -53.34 4.25
CA ILE A 1061 17.57 -54.48 3.33
C ILE A 1061 16.50 -55.45 3.79
N ASP A 1062 15.45 -55.59 2.98
CA ASP A 1062 14.49 -56.68 3.10
C ASP A 1062 15.11 -57.91 2.44
N THR A 1063 15.50 -58.90 3.23
CA THR A 1063 16.22 -60.06 2.68
C THR A 1063 15.30 -61.05 1.99
N GLN A 1064 13.98 -60.94 2.15
CA GLN A 1064 13.02 -61.74 1.39
C GLN A 1064 12.98 -61.31 -0.08
N ILE A 1065 13.24 -60.03 -0.34
CA ILE A 1065 13.26 -59.43 -1.66
C ILE A 1065 14.69 -59.26 -2.21
N ALA A 1066 15.64 -58.83 -1.38
CA ALA A 1066 17.04 -58.56 -1.74
C ALA A 1066 18.01 -59.61 -1.19
N GLN A 1067 18.66 -60.34 -2.09
CA GLN A 1067 19.68 -61.34 -1.73
C GLN A 1067 21.05 -60.88 -2.20
N PHE A 1068 22.09 -61.12 -1.39
CA PHE A 1068 23.48 -60.84 -1.80
C PHE A 1068 23.87 -61.78 -2.94
N SER A 1069 24.32 -61.20 -4.07
CA SER A 1069 24.97 -61.97 -5.13
C SER A 1069 26.17 -62.71 -4.54
N ASN A 1070 26.42 -63.97 -4.92
CA ASN A 1070 27.48 -64.81 -4.32
C ASN A 1070 27.42 -64.95 -2.78
N GLY A 1071 26.23 -64.81 -2.17
CA GLY A 1071 26.01 -64.91 -0.72
C GLY A 1071 26.70 -66.09 -0.01
N PRO A 1072 26.70 -67.33 -0.54
CA PRO A 1072 27.39 -68.46 0.10
C PRO A 1072 28.89 -68.27 0.31
N VAL A 1073 29.57 -67.42 -0.48
CA VAL A 1073 30.99 -67.10 -0.30
C VAL A 1073 31.23 -66.31 0.99
N SER A 1074 30.20 -65.63 1.50
CA SER A 1074 30.28 -64.88 2.75
C SER A 1074 30.09 -65.73 4.00
N ASP A 1075 29.59 -66.97 3.89
CA ASP A 1075 29.23 -67.82 5.03
C ASP A 1075 30.42 -67.98 6.01
N SER A 1076 30.12 -67.86 7.29
CA SER A 1076 31.09 -67.97 8.37
C SER A 1076 31.57 -69.41 8.53
N LEU A 1077 32.88 -69.56 8.73
CA LEU A 1077 33.52 -70.84 8.97
C LEU A 1077 34.28 -70.79 10.30
N VAL A 1078 34.51 -71.95 10.91
CA VAL A 1078 35.38 -72.06 12.09
C VAL A 1078 36.78 -71.52 11.73
N GLY A 1079 37.19 -70.44 12.41
CA GLY A 1079 38.47 -69.75 12.18
C GLY A 1079 38.41 -68.54 11.22
N ASP A 1080 37.32 -68.35 10.47
CA ASP A 1080 37.02 -67.15 9.65
C ASP A 1080 35.53 -66.79 9.78
N SER A 1081 35.15 -66.39 10.99
CA SER A 1081 33.75 -66.29 11.41
C SER A 1081 33.17 -64.88 11.35
N GLU A 1082 33.99 -63.83 11.46
CA GLU A 1082 33.53 -62.45 11.64
C GLU A 1082 33.36 -61.73 10.30
N ARG A 1083 32.29 -60.94 10.17
CA ARG A 1083 31.94 -60.15 8.99
C ARG A 1083 31.52 -58.74 9.38
N VAL A 1084 31.70 -57.81 8.45
CA VAL A 1084 31.18 -56.44 8.53
C VAL A 1084 30.57 -56.05 7.19
N PHE A 1085 29.69 -55.05 7.18
CA PHE A 1085 29.19 -54.48 5.93
C PHE A 1085 30.12 -53.35 5.47
N LYS A 1086 30.42 -53.33 4.17
CA LYS A 1086 31.10 -52.23 3.48
C LYS A 1086 30.14 -51.57 2.52
N LEU A 1087 29.95 -50.28 2.70
CA LEU A 1087 29.18 -49.41 1.83
C LEU A 1087 30.14 -48.82 0.81
N VAL A 1088 30.06 -49.32 -0.43
CA VAL A 1088 30.78 -48.74 -1.55
C VAL A 1088 29.98 -47.56 -2.06
N SER A 1089 30.61 -46.39 -2.06
CA SER A 1089 29.95 -45.14 -2.41
C SER A 1089 30.67 -44.46 -3.56
N ALA A 1090 30.05 -43.43 -4.15
CA ALA A 1090 30.73 -42.55 -5.08
C ALA A 1090 31.83 -41.68 -4.39
N ARG A 1091 31.91 -41.75 -3.06
CA ARG A 1091 32.90 -41.09 -2.19
C ARG A 1091 33.84 -42.15 -1.61
N ASP A 1092 34.44 -41.89 -0.44
CA ASP A 1092 35.21 -42.92 0.23
C ASP A 1092 34.28 -44.00 0.80
N ASN A 1093 34.73 -45.25 0.77
CA ASN A 1093 33.96 -46.37 1.31
C ASN A 1093 33.79 -46.24 2.82
N ALA A 1094 32.62 -46.62 3.33
CA ALA A 1094 32.34 -46.66 4.76
C ALA A 1094 32.10 -48.10 5.21
N THR A 1095 32.55 -48.49 6.39
CA THR A 1095 32.30 -49.82 6.96
C THR A 1095 31.49 -49.71 8.24
N THR A 1096 30.66 -50.72 8.53
CA THR A 1096 30.05 -50.82 9.86
C THR A 1096 31.13 -50.91 10.94
N PRO A 1097 30.86 -50.40 12.16
CA PRO A 1097 31.81 -50.48 13.26
C PRO A 1097 32.24 -51.94 13.51
N VAL A 1098 33.54 -52.17 13.76
CA VAL A 1098 34.08 -53.52 14.06
C VAL A 1098 33.48 -54.12 15.34
N VAL A 1099 32.91 -53.28 16.23
CA VAL A 1099 32.16 -53.74 17.41
C VAL A 1099 30.84 -54.42 17.05
N ASP A 1100 30.26 -54.11 15.89
CA ASP A 1100 29.00 -54.68 15.39
C ASP A 1100 29.24 -55.84 14.41
N ARG A 1101 30.42 -56.45 14.46
CA ARG A 1101 30.76 -57.60 13.61
C ARG A 1101 29.82 -58.78 13.87
N PHE A 1102 29.53 -59.53 12.83
CA PHE A 1102 28.56 -60.62 12.88
C PHE A 1102 29.06 -61.87 12.18
N THR A 1103 28.45 -63.00 12.51
CA THR A 1103 28.57 -64.25 11.76
C THR A 1103 27.44 -64.33 10.73
N VAL A 1104 27.64 -64.95 9.58
CA VAL A 1104 26.63 -65.06 8.53
C VAL A 1104 26.47 -66.50 8.07
N GLY A 1105 25.25 -66.91 7.78
CA GLY A 1105 24.97 -68.23 7.23
C GLY A 1105 23.50 -68.45 6.93
N VAL A 1106 23.17 -69.71 6.66
CA VAL A 1106 21.79 -70.21 6.55
C VAL A 1106 21.54 -71.24 7.65
N PRO A 1107 20.28 -71.47 8.06
CA PRO A 1107 19.94 -72.55 8.97
C PRO A 1107 20.50 -73.89 8.48
N PRO A 1108 21.02 -74.75 9.38
CA PRO A 1108 21.62 -76.00 8.98
C PRO A 1108 20.56 -76.96 8.41
N VAL A 1109 20.79 -77.46 7.21
CA VAL A 1109 19.95 -78.49 6.59
C VAL A 1109 20.82 -79.69 6.25
N PHE A 1110 20.51 -80.84 6.84
CA PHE A 1110 21.20 -82.08 6.54
C PHE A 1110 20.67 -82.66 5.23
N THR A 1111 21.58 -82.91 4.30
CA THR A 1111 21.28 -83.56 3.02
C THR A 1111 21.64 -85.04 3.05
N ARG A 1112 22.65 -85.41 3.84
CA ARG A 1112 23.07 -86.79 4.02
C ARG A 1112 23.76 -86.98 5.37
N VAL A 1113 23.47 -88.10 6.02
CA VAL A 1113 24.25 -88.62 7.14
C VAL A 1113 24.88 -89.93 6.68
N SER A 1114 26.18 -90.08 6.90
CA SER A 1114 26.97 -91.24 6.46
C SER A 1114 27.79 -91.82 7.62
N SER A 1115 28.36 -93.00 7.41
CA SER A 1115 28.97 -93.85 8.45
C SER A 1115 27.98 -94.54 9.41
N LEU A 1116 26.77 -94.84 8.93
CA LEU A 1116 25.85 -95.77 9.57
C LEU A 1116 26.16 -97.20 9.08
N THR A 1117 26.11 -98.19 9.97
CA THR A 1117 26.27 -99.62 9.59
C THR A 1117 25.15 -100.07 8.63
N ASN A 1118 25.29 -101.24 7.98
CA ASN A 1118 24.36 -101.80 6.98
C ASN A 1118 22.88 -101.97 7.43
N SER A 1119 22.55 -101.58 8.67
CA SER A 1119 21.23 -101.61 9.29
C SER A 1119 20.75 -100.22 9.77
N ASN A 1120 21.34 -99.11 9.31
CA ASN A 1120 21.06 -97.75 9.80
C ASN A 1120 21.34 -97.52 11.30
N HIS A 1121 22.18 -98.36 11.92
CA HIS A 1121 22.58 -98.18 13.31
C HIS A 1121 23.88 -97.38 13.39
N TYR A 1122 23.87 -96.31 14.18
CA TYR A 1122 25.05 -95.56 14.56
C TYR A 1122 25.68 -96.16 15.82
N ARG A 1123 26.92 -96.66 15.74
CA ARG A 1123 27.64 -97.12 16.94
C ARG A 1123 28.46 -95.98 17.51
N ARG A 1124 27.89 -95.35 18.54
CA ARG A 1124 28.47 -94.18 19.19
C ARG A 1124 29.92 -94.38 19.63
N ASP A 1125 30.32 -95.57 20.06
CA ASP A 1125 31.64 -95.85 20.65
C ASP A 1125 32.78 -96.04 19.63
N SER A 1126 32.46 -96.27 18.36
CA SER A 1126 33.44 -96.72 17.34
C SER A 1126 33.31 -96.06 15.98
N ASP A 1127 32.12 -95.61 15.58
CA ASP A 1127 31.88 -95.02 14.27
C ASP A 1127 31.97 -93.47 14.35
N VAL A 1128 32.68 -92.84 13.41
CA VAL A 1128 32.69 -91.37 13.23
C VAL A 1128 31.56 -91.00 12.28
N MET A 1129 30.54 -90.29 12.77
CA MET A 1129 29.42 -89.85 11.93
C MET A 1129 29.86 -88.69 11.04
N SER A 1130 29.59 -88.76 9.73
CA SER A 1130 29.77 -87.61 8.84
C SER A 1130 28.41 -87.09 8.37
N VAL A 1131 28.21 -85.78 8.53
CA VAL A 1131 26.99 -85.08 8.13
C VAL A 1131 27.34 -84.12 7.01
N GLU A 1132 26.65 -84.27 5.88
CA GLU A 1132 26.75 -83.40 4.71
C GLU A 1132 25.46 -82.58 4.58
N GLY A 1133 25.58 -81.32 4.21
CA GLY A 1133 24.45 -80.40 4.21
C GLY A 1133 24.81 -78.99 3.75
N VAL A 1134 23.97 -78.04 4.09
CA VAL A 1134 24.23 -76.60 3.96
C VAL A 1134 24.10 -75.94 5.33
N GLY A 1135 24.79 -74.82 5.55
CA GLY A 1135 24.76 -74.10 6.83
C GLY A 1135 25.50 -74.80 7.98
N LEU A 1136 26.42 -75.72 7.68
CA LEU A 1136 27.11 -76.52 8.70
C LEU A 1136 28.35 -75.84 9.31
N GLY A 1137 28.78 -74.70 8.74
CA GLY A 1137 30.05 -74.03 9.06
C GLY A 1137 30.19 -73.46 10.47
N MET A 1138 29.06 -73.22 11.15
CA MET A 1138 29.00 -72.60 12.48
C MET A 1138 28.18 -73.43 13.48
N VAL A 1139 27.99 -74.73 13.23
CA VAL A 1139 27.20 -75.60 14.11
C VAL A 1139 27.86 -75.70 15.49
N SER A 1140 27.17 -75.21 16.51
CA SER A 1140 27.65 -75.19 17.91
C SER A 1140 27.28 -76.45 18.70
N SER A 1141 26.16 -77.08 18.34
CA SER A 1141 25.65 -78.27 18.98
C SER A 1141 24.81 -79.14 18.05
N ILE A 1142 24.82 -80.45 18.27
CA ILE A 1142 23.98 -81.44 17.60
C ILE A 1142 23.30 -82.29 18.67
N GLU A 1143 21.98 -82.42 18.53
CA GLU A 1143 21.12 -83.16 19.45
C GLU A 1143 20.52 -84.38 18.76
N VAL A 1144 20.28 -85.44 19.53
CA VAL A 1144 19.49 -86.58 19.07
C VAL A 1144 18.08 -86.41 19.61
N VAL A 1145 17.14 -86.28 18.68
CA VAL A 1145 15.72 -86.10 18.97
C VAL A 1145 14.93 -87.34 18.54
N ASP A 1146 13.75 -87.53 19.12
CA ASP A 1146 12.80 -88.54 18.67
C ASP A 1146 12.12 -88.12 17.35
N MET A 1147 11.17 -88.95 16.87
CA MET A 1147 10.45 -88.68 15.62
C MET A 1147 9.59 -87.41 15.63
N PHE A 1148 9.33 -86.83 16.80
CA PHE A 1148 8.56 -85.61 16.99
C PHE A 1148 9.44 -84.38 17.24
N GLY A 1149 10.77 -84.54 17.22
CA GLY A 1149 11.71 -83.45 17.47
C GLY A 1149 11.94 -83.16 18.95
N VAL A 1150 11.51 -84.03 19.86
CA VAL A 1150 11.75 -83.90 21.29
C VAL A 1150 13.09 -84.55 21.66
N ILE A 1151 13.92 -83.86 22.43
CA ILE A 1151 15.21 -84.39 22.90
C ILE A 1151 14.97 -85.68 23.68
N ILE A 1152 15.70 -86.74 23.32
CA ILE A 1152 15.59 -88.03 24.02
C ILE A 1152 16.14 -87.87 25.44
N THR A 1153 15.30 -88.16 26.45
CA THR A 1153 15.68 -88.06 27.87
C THR A 1153 16.96 -88.83 28.18
N GLY A 1154 18.01 -88.12 28.59
CA GLY A 1154 19.35 -88.68 28.88
C GLY A 1154 20.40 -88.51 27.79
N ALA A 1155 20.02 -88.06 26.58
CA ALA A 1155 20.95 -87.64 25.54
C ALA A 1155 21.30 -86.15 25.73
N THR A 1156 22.51 -85.86 26.20
CA THR A 1156 23.06 -84.49 26.21
C THR A 1156 23.46 -84.06 24.79
N SER A 1157 23.61 -82.77 24.49
CA SER A 1157 24.03 -82.34 23.15
C SER A 1157 25.54 -82.56 22.95
N VAL A 1158 25.96 -82.95 21.74
CA VAL A 1158 27.39 -82.87 21.36
C VAL A 1158 27.66 -81.47 20.88
N THR A 1159 28.77 -80.90 21.30
CA THR A 1159 29.24 -79.55 21.00
C THR A 1159 30.62 -79.59 20.38
N VAL A 1160 31.11 -78.46 19.86
CA VAL A 1160 32.47 -78.32 19.33
C VAL A 1160 33.57 -78.74 20.32
N ASN A 1161 33.33 -78.62 21.63
CA ASN A 1161 34.28 -79.01 22.67
C ASN A 1161 34.12 -80.48 23.12
N THR A 1162 33.09 -81.18 22.62
CA THR A 1162 32.74 -82.54 23.08
C THR A 1162 32.62 -83.55 21.93
N GLY A 1163 33.01 -83.16 20.71
CA GLY A 1163 33.20 -84.09 19.58
C GLY A 1163 32.71 -83.63 18.21
N ILE A 1164 32.28 -82.37 18.00
CA ILE A 1164 31.98 -81.85 16.63
C ILE A 1164 33.26 -81.31 15.99
N ASN A 1165 33.60 -81.83 14.81
CA ASN A 1165 34.66 -81.32 13.94
C ASN A 1165 34.05 -80.80 12.63
N VAL A 1166 34.02 -79.48 12.45
CA VAL A 1166 33.51 -78.85 11.23
C VAL A 1166 34.62 -78.76 10.20
N SER A 1167 34.45 -79.43 9.06
CA SER A 1167 35.46 -79.50 7.99
C SER A 1167 35.24 -78.43 6.90
N SER A 1168 34.00 -78.06 6.63
CA SER A 1168 33.61 -76.98 5.72
C SER A 1168 32.17 -76.53 6.00
N GLY A 1169 31.70 -75.49 5.31
CA GLY A 1169 30.30 -75.03 5.40
C GLY A 1169 29.26 -76.08 4.98
N THR A 1170 29.69 -77.17 4.34
CA THR A 1170 28.82 -78.24 3.85
C THR A 1170 29.09 -79.60 4.49
N GLN A 1171 30.09 -79.73 5.37
CA GLN A 1171 30.43 -81.02 5.97
C GLN A 1171 30.98 -80.86 7.39
N LEU A 1172 30.43 -81.64 8.31
CA LEU A 1172 30.96 -81.83 9.66
C LEU A 1172 31.08 -83.32 9.98
N THR A 1173 31.90 -83.65 10.97
CA THR A 1173 32.03 -84.99 11.53
C THR A 1173 31.83 -84.96 13.04
N ILE A 1174 31.30 -86.05 13.59
CA ILE A 1174 31.17 -86.26 15.03
C ILE A 1174 32.11 -87.39 15.42
N ASP A 1175 33.00 -87.12 16.37
CA ASP A 1175 34.00 -88.07 16.83
C ASP A 1175 33.37 -89.34 17.40
N ALA A 1176 34.07 -90.45 17.18
CA ALA A 1176 33.75 -91.70 17.87
C ALA A 1176 33.84 -91.46 19.40
N ASN A 1177 32.79 -91.86 20.09
CA ASN A 1177 32.57 -91.68 21.53
C ASN A 1177 32.53 -90.21 22.00
N ALA A 1178 32.07 -89.28 21.17
CA ALA A 1178 31.84 -87.87 21.52
C ALA A 1178 31.20 -87.72 22.91
N SER A 1179 31.91 -87.07 23.84
CA SER A 1179 31.60 -87.03 25.27
C SER A 1179 30.24 -86.39 25.56
N GLY A 1180 29.76 -85.52 24.67
CA GLY A 1180 28.44 -84.89 24.75
C GLY A 1180 27.27 -85.85 24.56
N TRP A 1181 27.43 -87.02 23.96
CA TRP A 1181 26.40 -88.08 23.95
C TRP A 1181 26.62 -89.17 25.03
N ALA A 1182 27.68 -89.06 25.85
CA ALA A 1182 27.94 -89.93 26.99
C ALA A 1182 27.48 -89.25 28.29
N ALA A 1183 26.18 -89.22 28.57
CA ALA A 1183 25.76 -88.96 29.94
C ALA A 1183 26.12 -90.19 30.80
N ARG A 1184 26.97 -90.01 31.82
CA ARG A 1184 27.16 -90.98 32.91
C ARG A 1184 25.81 -91.24 33.58
N VAL A 1185 25.25 -92.43 33.40
CA VAL A 1185 24.32 -93.00 34.37
C VAL A 1185 25.13 -93.22 35.64
N THR A 1186 24.85 -92.49 36.72
CA THR A 1186 25.40 -92.80 38.05
C THR A 1186 24.88 -94.19 38.48
N PRO A 1187 25.76 -95.13 38.85
CA PRO A 1187 25.33 -96.41 39.38
C PRO A 1187 24.91 -96.26 40.86
N TRP A 1188 23.67 -96.63 41.15
CA TRP A 1188 23.10 -97.11 42.42
C TRP A 1188 23.94 -96.99 43.72
N ILE A 1189 23.36 -96.32 44.72
CA ILE A 1189 23.43 -96.75 46.14
C ILE A 1189 21.99 -97.15 46.53
N MET A 1190 21.87 -98.21 47.33
CA MET A 1190 20.66 -98.72 47.99
C MET A 1190 19.74 -97.64 48.56
#